data_AF-A0A7U9RVJ1-F1
#
_entry.id   AF-A0A7U9RVJ1-F1
#
_cell.length_a   1.000
_cell.length_b   1.000
_cell.length_c   1.000
_cell.angle_alpha   90.00
_cell.angle_beta   90.00
_cell.angle_gamma   90.00
#
_symmetry.space_group_name_H-M   'P 1'
#
loop_
_entity.id
_entity.type
_entity.pdbx_description
1 polymer ?
#
loop_
_entity_poly.entity_id
_entity_poly.type
_entity_poly.pdbx_seq_one_letter_code
_entity_poly.pdbx_strand_id
1 'polypeptide(L)'
;MDKKLRQVTDSIHGTIYLSSLESELISTPYFYRLHDIYQSSTVYMTYPSNRTKRYEHSLGTMELASTMLYTSVLNASPETKIKLFEKLEAYFSQIFDSVFHHFGNISAPYYIVNKEILEKFLDNYCKNVTEESVNINITNAINNGCFDDSALDYFQYYPMQNDIEYNQNNKNFFLYRCLLQSVRIIALFHDVGHPPYSHIIEDVLNDIYKEHSSSRKNNKNVKKLKECFWNYSKNVNVNTIISKNSLPKDMRAALHERVGLSFLESAINDTVPVLMRNILDSNLPIDCKIASFIYNTLVVEFSISMLVEKDIFFKSFHKIVDGVLDADRLDYITRDSLNSGVDWGKIPYKRLINSAKLVYLCNDGEENIPIRKRPFVISFPQKEIDDIEDLLLTRYKIFARINFHHRCMKTASALKASVKMLAEDYLSSSKDEDCINPNINLLWTSLGTDAGDRKKRVILWNDSWLISTLHQSLINLSGKENQEALALKENLEEILLNKKRHYSLLKRKVDNQKFIKKIINYIKLNEDNLSKLIEREKQKSNSNFDNNDDLKLEDYLSLPQFDALDSLNRIDELIADGDLECLNSIITTENCDIEKIVEINLQQLKDQDILLDFSIITNKDKYKDGLPKHKDKLDEIYLYDGGETFVFNEISLKQQIDAIRKNVPWLYIYIVPKHIENNKDLIEDVLDTLAIKIAESVRGRLEELFPNSQICT
;
A
#
# COMPACT_ATOMS: atom_id res chain seq x y z
N MET A 1 13.36 18.40 35.88
CA MET A 1 11.92 18.19 35.61
C MET A 1 11.77 16.72 35.29
N ASP A 2 10.99 15.99 36.07
CA ASP A 2 10.65 14.59 35.78
C ASP A 2 9.94 14.55 34.42
N LYS A 3 10.68 14.22 33.35
CA LYS A 3 10.10 14.06 32.02
C LYS A 3 9.12 12.90 32.11
N LYS A 4 7.83 13.20 32.01
CA LYS A 4 6.76 12.20 32.11
C LYS A 4 6.96 11.16 31.01
N LEU A 5 7.19 9.91 31.42
CA LEU A 5 7.26 8.76 30.54
C LEU A 5 5.95 8.67 29.73
N ARG A 6 6.05 8.68 28.40
CA ARG A 6 4.91 8.54 27.50
C ARG A 6 4.93 7.14 26.92
N GLN A 7 3.93 6.35 27.26
CA GLN A 7 3.85 4.95 26.85
C GLN A 7 2.43 4.58 26.44
N VAL A 8 2.33 3.73 25.44
CA VAL A 8 1.09 3.12 24.96
C VAL A 8 1.25 1.62 25.10
N THR A 9 0.22 0.94 25.62
CA THR A 9 0.19 -0.52 25.68
C THR A 9 -0.40 -1.05 24.38
N ASP A 10 0.34 -1.88 23.69
CA ASP A 10 -0.04 -2.60 22.49
C ASP A 10 -0.10 -4.11 22.78
N SER A 11 -1.13 -4.79 22.26
CA SER A 11 -1.36 -6.21 22.54
C SER A 11 -0.36 -7.14 21.88
N ILE A 12 0.40 -6.67 20.89
CA ILE A 12 1.31 -7.46 20.06
C ILE A 12 2.75 -7.18 20.46
N HIS A 13 3.11 -5.91 20.54
CA HIS A 13 4.48 -5.46 20.77
C HIS A 13 4.77 -5.12 22.23
N GLY A 14 3.76 -5.11 23.10
CA GLY A 14 3.91 -4.80 24.52
C GLY A 14 3.84 -3.30 24.78
N THR A 15 4.82 -2.73 25.48
CA THR A 15 4.82 -1.29 25.79
C THR A 15 5.61 -0.52 24.74
N ILE A 16 4.94 0.37 24.02
CA ILE A 16 5.55 1.25 23.02
C ILE A 16 5.77 2.61 23.66
N TYR A 17 7.02 3.10 23.61
CA TYR A 17 7.39 4.41 24.14
C TYR A 17 7.33 5.49 23.06
N LEU A 18 6.89 6.70 23.44
CA LEU A 18 6.77 7.84 22.55
C LEU A 18 7.68 8.98 22.98
N SER A 19 8.43 9.53 22.02
CA SER A 19 9.22 10.74 22.25
C SER A 19 8.31 11.94 22.46
N SER A 20 8.88 13.03 23.01
CA SER A 20 8.09 14.25 23.18
C SER A 20 7.56 14.80 21.85
N LEU A 21 8.32 14.69 20.76
CA LEU A 21 7.89 15.17 19.43
C LEU A 21 6.79 14.28 18.85
N GLU A 22 6.95 12.95 18.95
CA GLU A 22 5.96 11.98 18.49
C GLU A 22 4.61 12.20 19.17
N SER A 23 4.60 12.40 20.49
CA SER A 23 3.39 12.65 21.26
C SER A 23 2.61 13.88 20.79
N GLU A 24 3.30 14.94 20.36
CA GLU A 24 2.65 16.15 19.85
C GLU A 24 2.15 15.93 18.42
N LEU A 25 2.91 15.22 17.58
CA LEU A 25 2.52 14.93 16.20
C LEU A 25 1.29 14.01 16.12
N ILE A 26 1.20 12.98 16.96
CA ILE A 26 0.02 12.08 16.99
C ILE A 26 -1.25 12.76 17.49
N SER A 27 -1.09 13.85 18.25
CA SER A 27 -2.20 14.63 18.81
C SER A 27 -2.83 15.58 17.76
N THR A 28 -2.22 15.68 16.57
CA THR A 28 -2.78 16.48 15.48
C THR A 28 -4.03 15.81 14.88
N PRO A 29 -5.00 16.58 14.36
CA PRO A 29 -6.22 16.01 13.76
C PRO A 29 -5.94 15.12 12.55
N TYR A 30 -4.80 15.30 11.89
CA TYR A 30 -4.36 14.50 10.74
C TYR A 30 -4.06 13.05 11.12
N PHE A 31 -3.39 12.85 12.25
CA PHE A 31 -3.03 11.54 12.76
C PHE A 31 -4.12 10.95 13.65
N TYR A 32 -4.73 11.76 14.52
CA TYR A 32 -5.72 11.30 15.50
C TYR A 32 -6.93 10.61 14.84
N ARG A 33 -7.32 11.02 13.62
CA ARG A 33 -8.41 10.37 12.87
C ARG A 33 -8.18 8.88 12.62
N LEU A 34 -6.94 8.39 12.65
CA LEU A 34 -6.60 6.97 12.43
C LEU A 34 -7.19 6.04 13.50
N HIS A 35 -7.64 6.55 14.65
CA HIS A 35 -8.44 5.80 15.61
C HIS A 35 -9.75 5.26 15.01
N ASP A 36 -10.28 5.95 14.00
CA ASP A 36 -11.55 5.63 13.36
C ASP A 36 -11.38 5.13 11.91
N ILE A 37 -10.18 4.63 11.55
CA ILE A 37 -9.92 4.04 10.23
C ILE A 37 -9.43 2.61 10.41
N TYR A 38 -10.15 1.64 9.85
CA TYR A 38 -9.79 0.23 9.88
C TYR A 38 -8.61 -0.06 8.94
N GLN A 39 -7.69 -0.90 9.40
CA GLN A 39 -6.53 -1.37 8.61
C GLN A 39 -7.00 -2.16 7.38
N SER A 40 -7.77 -3.22 7.60
CA SER A 40 -8.24 -4.14 6.56
C SER A 40 -9.63 -3.77 6.00
N SER A 41 -9.99 -2.48 5.99
CA SER A 41 -11.25 -1.95 5.44
C SER A 41 -12.52 -2.69 5.89
N THR A 42 -13.20 -3.42 4.99
CA THR A 42 -14.48 -4.11 5.26
C THR A 42 -14.32 -5.54 5.78
N VAL A 43 -13.09 -6.03 5.98
CA VAL A 43 -12.83 -7.40 6.45
C VAL A 43 -13.55 -7.70 7.76
N TYR A 44 -13.68 -6.71 8.65
CA TYR A 44 -14.41 -6.87 9.92
C TYR A 44 -15.88 -7.26 9.75
N MET A 45 -16.48 -6.98 8.59
CA MET A 45 -17.87 -7.36 8.29
C MET A 45 -18.00 -8.88 8.04
N THR A 46 -16.91 -9.55 7.67
CA THR A 46 -16.83 -11.02 7.55
C THR A 46 -16.18 -11.67 8.77
N TYR A 47 -15.16 -11.02 9.33
CA TYR A 47 -14.39 -11.46 10.50
C TYR A 47 -14.59 -10.45 11.64
N PRO A 48 -15.66 -10.56 12.46
CA PRO A 48 -16.09 -9.51 13.39
C PRO A 48 -15.05 -9.06 14.42
N SER A 49 -14.05 -9.90 14.71
CA SER A 49 -12.93 -9.60 15.61
C SER A 49 -11.82 -8.78 14.95
N ASN A 50 -11.71 -8.79 13.61
CA ASN A 50 -10.68 -8.06 12.89
C ASN A 50 -11.02 -6.56 12.81
N ARG A 51 -10.92 -5.88 13.95
CA ARG A 51 -11.29 -4.46 14.12
C ARG A 51 -10.09 -3.54 14.25
N THR A 52 -8.95 -4.01 13.75
CA THR A 52 -7.70 -3.27 13.88
C THR A 52 -7.79 -1.90 13.24
N LYS A 53 -7.28 -0.91 13.96
CA LYS A 53 -7.20 0.48 13.51
C LYS A 53 -5.83 0.81 12.95
N ARG A 54 -5.77 1.75 12.01
CA ARG A 54 -4.50 2.24 11.47
C ARG A 54 -3.63 2.88 12.55
N TYR A 55 -4.24 3.48 13.58
CA TYR A 55 -3.51 4.09 14.70
C TYR A 55 -2.57 3.12 15.42
N GLU A 56 -3.08 1.96 15.85
CA GLU A 56 -2.30 0.94 16.58
C GLU A 56 -1.31 0.21 15.65
N HIS A 57 -1.68 0.03 14.38
CA HIS A 57 -0.77 -0.45 13.35
C HIS A 57 0.42 0.51 13.15
N SER A 58 0.18 1.81 12.95
CA SER A 58 1.23 2.83 12.83
C SER A 58 2.18 2.87 14.03
N LEU A 59 1.67 2.68 15.25
CA LEU A 59 2.50 2.58 16.46
C LEU A 59 3.37 1.32 16.43
N GLY A 60 2.80 0.17 16.07
CA GLY A 60 3.53 -1.08 15.94
C GLY A 60 4.61 -1.02 14.86
N THR A 61 4.28 -0.47 13.68
CA THR A 61 5.23 -0.23 12.60
C THR A 61 6.38 0.68 13.05
N MET A 62 6.09 1.74 13.81
CA MET A 62 7.12 2.61 14.39
C MET A 62 8.06 1.85 15.35
N GLU A 63 7.52 1.01 16.23
CA GLU A 63 8.31 0.21 17.17
C GLU A 63 9.21 -0.81 16.45
N LEU A 64 8.67 -1.51 15.45
CA LEU A 64 9.43 -2.47 14.64
C LEU A 64 10.50 -1.78 13.79
N ALA A 65 10.19 -0.64 13.17
CA ALA A 65 11.14 0.14 12.39
C ALA A 65 12.30 0.64 13.26
N SER A 66 12.00 1.07 14.49
CA SER A 66 13.02 1.48 15.47
C SER A 66 13.94 0.33 15.84
N THR A 67 13.36 -0.82 16.15
CA THR A 67 14.11 -2.03 16.52
C THR A 67 14.98 -2.49 15.36
N MET A 68 14.46 -2.48 14.14
CA MET A 68 15.18 -2.89 12.93
C MET A 68 16.33 -1.94 12.59
N LEU A 69 16.13 -0.62 12.67
CA LEU A 69 17.21 0.34 12.51
C LEU A 69 18.29 0.15 13.57
N TYR A 70 17.89 0.02 14.82
CA TYR A 70 18.80 -0.12 15.95
C TYR A 70 19.68 -1.36 15.84
N THR A 71 19.06 -2.53 15.67
CA THR A 71 19.74 -3.81 15.57
C THR A 71 20.62 -3.90 14.32
N SER A 72 20.13 -3.43 13.17
CA SER A 72 20.92 -3.41 11.93
C SER A 72 22.17 -2.55 12.05
N VAL A 73 22.08 -1.35 12.65
CA VAL A 73 23.24 -0.48 12.88
C VAL A 73 24.17 -1.08 13.94
N LEU A 74 23.64 -1.68 15.01
CA LEU A 74 24.44 -2.34 16.05
C LEU A 74 25.32 -3.44 15.45
N ASN A 75 24.72 -4.31 14.62
CA ASN A 75 25.36 -5.47 13.99
C ASN A 75 26.22 -5.10 12.75
N ALA A 76 26.17 -3.85 12.28
CA ALA A 76 26.91 -3.40 11.11
C ALA A 76 28.44 -3.43 11.32
N SER A 77 29.18 -3.63 10.22
CA SER A 77 30.64 -3.58 10.25
C SER A 77 31.17 -2.17 10.57
N PRO A 78 32.39 -2.03 11.13
CA PRO A 78 32.99 -0.73 11.37
C PRO A 78 33.03 0.16 10.13
N GLU A 79 33.34 -0.41 8.96
CA GLU A 79 33.41 0.32 7.69
C GLU A 79 32.03 0.87 7.30
N THR A 80 30.98 0.07 7.46
CA THR A 80 29.60 0.50 7.17
C THR A 80 29.18 1.63 8.11
N LYS A 81 29.52 1.54 9.40
CA LYS A 81 29.25 2.59 10.39
C LYS A 81 29.95 3.90 10.03
N ILE A 82 31.23 3.84 9.65
CA ILE A 82 31.98 5.03 9.19
C ILE A 82 31.27 5.67 7.98
N LYS A 83 30.89 4.86 6.98
CA LYS A 83 30.18 5.37 5.79
C LYS A 83 28.81 5.95 6.10
N LEU A 84 28.08 5.39 7.07
CA LEU A 84 26.82 5.95 7.53
C LEU A 84 27.01 7.35 8.10
N PHE A 85 27.95 7.52 9.03
CA PHE A 85 28.20 8.81 9.67
C PHE A 85 28.79 9.85 8.71
N GLU A 86 29.71 9.47 7.81
CA GLU A 86 30.19 10.37 6.73
C GLU A 86 29.04 10.97 5.92
N LYS A 87 28.00 10.16 5.61
CA LYS A 87 26.82 10.62 4.88
C LYS A 87 25.94 11.53 5.71
N LEU A 88 25.66 11.17 6.96
CA LEU A 88 24.87 11.99 7.88
C LEU A 88 25.53 13.36 8.12
N GLU A 89 26.85 13.39 8.29
CA GLU A 89 27.62 14.63 8.43
C GLU A 89 27.52 15.51 7.18
N ALA A 90 27.58 14.92 5.99
CA ALA A 90 27.42 15.69 4.76
C ALA A 90 26.06 16.40 4.66
N TYR A 91 24.97 15.74 5.08
CA TYR A 91 23.65 16.39 5.14
C TYR A 91 23.57 17.42 6.27
N PHE A 92 24.20 17.14 7.42
CA PHE A 92 24.28 18.09 8.52
C PHE A 92 24.94 19.40 8.07
N SER A 93 26.10 19.34 7.41
CA SER A 93 26.80 20.54 6.92
C SER A 93 25.95 21.28 5.87
N GLN A 94 25.25 20.58 4.97
CA GLN A 94 24.35 21.21 3.99
C GLN A 94 23.18 21.98 4.65
N ILE A 95 22.57 21.39 5.69
CA ILE A 95 21.49 22.03 6.45
C ILE A 95 22.06 23.20 7.23
N PHE A 96 23.20 23.02 7.88
CA PHE A 96 23.90 24.07 8.60
C PHE A 96 24.16 25.29 7.70
N ASP A 97 24.73 25.08 6.51
CA ASP A 97 24.98 26.17 5.55
C ASP A 97 23.70 26.84 5.05
N SER A 98 22.64 26.06 4.86
CA SER A 98 21.34 26.61 4.43
C SER A 98 20.71 27.48 5.52
N VAL A 99 20.77 27.02 6.78
CA VAL A 99 20.17 27.70 7.93
C VAL A 99 20.98 28.94 8.31
N PHE A 100 22.30 28.84 8.44
CA PHE A 100 23.13 29.89 9.02
C PHE A 100 23.74 30.84 7.97
N HIS A 101 24.02 30.37 6.76
CA HIS A 101 24.65 31.21 5.71
C HIS A 101 23.66 31.71 4.64
N HIS A 102 22.55 31.01 4.41
CA HIS A 102 21.55 31.35 3.39
C HIS A 102 20.17 31.70 3.97
N PHE A 103 20.17 32.20 5.21
CA PHE A 103 18.98 32.44 6.04
C PHE A 103 17.84 33.17 5.31
N GLY A 104 18.16 34.22 4.54
CA GLY A 104 17.17 35.07 3.88
C GLY A 104 16.30 34.38 2.83
N ASN A 105 16.77 33.26 2.27
CA ASN A 105 16.15 32.58 1.13
C ASN A 105 15.29 31.35 1.51
N ILE A 106 15.15 31.06 2.81
CA ILE A 106 14.36 29.91 3.28
C ILE A 106 12.87 30.17 3.10
N SER A 107 12.19 29.29 2.36
CA SER A 107 10.76 29.35 2.06
C SER A 107 9.92 28.28 2.78
N ALA A 108 10.52 27.54 3.71
CA ALA A 108 9.88 26.44 4.44
C ALA A 108 8.79 26.96 5.41
N PRO A 109 7.52 26.50 5.33
CA PRO A 109 6.43 27.06 6.13
C PRO A 109 6.61 26.92 7.66
N TYR A 110 7.04 25.76 8.16
CA TYR A 110 7.34 25.54 9.59
C TYR A 110 8.46 26.46 10.11
N TYR A 111 9.24 27.04 9.21
CA TYR A 111 10.29 27.98 9.55
C TYR A 111 9.78 29.43 9.54
N ILE A 112 9.05 29.80 8.49
CA ILE A 112 8.57 31.17 8.25
C ILE A 112 7.75 31.71 9.43
N VAL A 113 6.90 30.87 10.03
CA VAL A 113 5.99 31.28 11.13
C VAL A 113 6.74 31.93 12.31
N ASN A 114 7.97 31.50 12.57
CA ASN A 114 8.79 32.05 13.66
C ASN A 114 10.04 32.81 13.14
N LYS A 115 10.08 33.16 11.85
CA LYS A 115 11.27 33.71 11.20
C LYS A 115 11.86 34.90 11.97
N GLU A 116 11.06 35.89 12.35
CA GLU A 116 11.58 37.07 13.08
C GLU A 116 12.15 36.74 14.48
N ILE A 117 11.55 35.78 15.19
CA ILE A 117 12.02 35.38 16.52
C ILE A 117 13.32 34.59 16.38
N LEU A 118 13.37 33.69 15.39
CA LEU A 118 14.56 32.93 15.03
C LEU A 118 15.68 33.84 14.54
N GLU A 119 15.38 34.83 13.70
CA GLU A 119 16.32 35.86 13.25
C GLU A 119 16.91 36.62 14.43
N LYS A 120 16.08 37.12 15.35
CA LYS A 120 16.59 37.82 16.54
C LYS A 120 17.45 36.93 17.43
N PHE A 121 17.03 35.68 17.63
CA PHE A 121 17.80 34.71 18.41
C PHE A 121 19.15 34.41 17.75
N LEU A 122 19.13 34.18 16.44
CA LEU A 122 20.31 33.87 15.66
C LEU A 122 21.19 35.09 15.51
N ASP A 123 20.72 36.28 15.15
CA ASP A 123 21.51 37.52 15.04
C ASP A 123 22.24 37.88 16.34
N ASN A 124 21.60 37.65 17.49
CA ASN A 124 22.22 37.86 18.81
C ASN A 124 23.37 36.87 19.10
N TYR A 125 23.45 35.76 18.36
CA TYR A 125 24.42 34.68 18.54
C TYR A 125 25.36 34.47 17.32
N CYS A 126 24.97 34.88 16.11
CA CYS A 126 25.41 34.30 14.83
C CYS A 126 26.28 35.21 13.96
N LYS A 127 26.87 36.30 14.47
CA LYS A 127 27.73 37.13 13.61
C LYS A 127 28.98 36.41 13.08
N ASN A 128 29.40 35.26 13.65
CA ASN A 128 30.50 34.40 13.20
C ASN A 128 30.36 32.93 13.69
N VAL A 129 29.23 32.25 13.45
CA VAL A 129 29.05 30.85 13.89
C VAL A 129 29.69 29.89 12.90
N THR A 130 30.58 29.02 13.38
CA THR A 130 31.22 27.95 12.60
C THR A 130 30.55 26.61 12.91
N GLU A 131 30.70 25.62 12.03
CA GLU A 131 30.21 24.26 12.31
C GLU A 131 30.84 23.71 13.61
N GLU A 132 32.10 24.06 13.88
CA GLU A 132 32.81 23.68 15.09
C GLU A 132 32.16 24.24 16.36
N SER A 133 31.74 25.52 16.35
CA SER A 133 31.06 26.10 17.52
C SER A 133 29.70 25.46 17.77
N VAL A 134 28.97 25.08 16.71
CA VAL A 134 27.73 24.31 16.84
C VAL A 134 27.98 22.92 17.40
N ASN A 135 29.03 22.23 16.96
CA ASN A 135 29.38 20.90 17.48
C ASN A 135 29.73 20.95 18.97
N ILE A 136 30.37 22.03 19.44
CA ILE A 136 30.61 22.28 20.87
C ILE A 136 29.27 22.45 21.62
N ASN A 137 28.35 23.25 21.09
CA ASN A 137 27.01 23.43 21.69
C ASN A 137 26.24 22.10 21.77
N ILE A 138 26.29 21.28 20.73
CA ILE A 138 25.65 19.95 20.72
C ILE A 138 26.27 19.07 21.81
N THR A 139 27.59 19.04 21.91
CA THR A 139 28.32 18.26 22.93
C THR A 139 27.93 18.70 24.34
N ASN A 140 27.91 20.01 24.61
CA ASN A 140 27.49 20.55 25.90
C ASN A 140 26.02 20.23 26.21
N ALA A 141 25.14 20.34 25.21
CA ALA A 141 23.73 20.02 25.38
C ALA A 141 23.49 18.54 25.71
N ILE A 142 24.25 17.62 25.09
CA ILE A 142 24.22 16.19 25.42
C ILE A 142 24.69 15.96 26.86
N ASN A 143 25.85 16.52 27.25
CA ASN A 143 26.39 16.39 28.60
C ASN A 143 25.45 16.95 29.68
N ASN A 144 24.64 17.96 29.33
CA ASN A 144 23.63 18.57 30.20
C ASN A 144 22.29 17.81 30.24
N GLY A 145 22.17 16.66 29.56
CA GLY A 145 20.94 15.85 29.52
C GLY A 145 19.79 16.48 28.75
N CYS A 146 20.07 17.45 27.86
CA CYS A 146 19.02 18.16 27.12
C CYS A 146 18.27 17.25 26.14
N PHE A 147 18.91 16.17 25.70
CA PHE A 147 18.32 15.19 24.79
C PHE A 147 17.70 13.98 25.48
N ASP A 148 17.81 13.79 26.81
CA ASP A 148 17.26 12.61 27.48
C ASP A 148 15.78 12.38 27.11
N ASP A 149 15.47 11.23 26.52
CA ASP A 149 14.13 10.88 26.06
C ASP A 149 14.00 9.37 26.08
N SER A 150 13.20 8.85 27.02
CA SER A 150 13.12 7.42 27.30
C SER A 150 12.75 6.57 26.08
N ALA A 151 12.00 7.11 25.12
CA ALA A 151 11.64 6.39 23.91
C ALA A 151 12.82 6.23 22.96
N LEU A 152 13.65 7.27 22.83
CA LEU A 152 14.83 7.26 21.96
C LEU A 152 16.03 6.59 22.63
N ASP A 153 16.15 6.72 23.96
CA ASP A 153 17.24 6.12 24.75
C ASP A 153 17.17 4.59 24.76
N TYR A 154 15.97 4.02 24.64
CA TYR A 154 15.81 2.57 24.49
C TYR A 154 16.49 2.02 23.23
N PHE A 155 16.58 2.81 22.16
CA PHE A 155 17.22 2.46 20.89
C PHE A 155 18.59 3.13 20.71
N GLN A 156 19.25 3.47 21.82
CA GLN A 156 20.50 4.22 21.81
C GLN A 156 21.68 3.41 21.27
N TYR A 157 22.35 3.97 20.27
CA TYR A 157 23.65 3.50 19.81
C TYR A 157 24.77 4.04 20.72
N TYR A 158 25.59 3.13 21.26
CA TYR A 158 26.82 3.48 21.99
C TYR A 158 28.04 3.19 21.10
N PRO A 159 28.82 4.21 20.70
CA PRO A 159 30.09 3.97 20.01
C PRO A 159 31.10 3.25 20.93
N MET A 160 31.99 2.44 20.36
CA MET A 160 33.06 1.75 21.09
C MET A 160 34.01 2.77 21.77
N GLN A 161 34.46 2.47 22.99
CA GLN A 161 35.22 3.39 23.84
C GLN A 161 36.70 3.48 23.43
N ASN A 162 37.15 4.67 22.98
CA ASN A 162 38.52 5.17 23.09
C ASN A 162 38.48 6.70 23.30
N ASP A 163 39.26 7.23 24.25
CA ASP A 163 39.12 8.59 24.82
C ASP A 163 39.45 9.76 23.86
N ILE A 164 40.13 9.50 22.73
CA ILE A 164 40.47 10.55 21.73
C ILE A 164 39.27 10.87 20.80
N GLU A 165 38.26 10.00 20.75
CA GLU A 165 37.09 10.09 19.87
C GLU A 165 35.83 10.67 20.55
N TYR A 166 35.91 11.16 21.79
CA TYR A 166 34.74 11.54 22.59
C TYR A 166 33.83 12.60 21.92
N ASN A 167 34.41 13.63 21.28
CA ASN A 167 33.63 14.66 20.56
C ASN A 167 33.00 14.15 19.27
N GLN A 168 33.71 13.30 18.49
CA GLN A 168 33.14 12.62 17.33
C GLN A 168 32.01 11.66 17.74
N ASN A 169 32.15 11.01 18.90
CA ASN A 169 31.15 10.12 19.45
C ASN A 169 29.86 10.85 19.83
N ASN A 170 29.94 12.06 20.39
CA ASN A 170 28.75 12.88 20.69
C ASN A 170 28.03 13.38 19.43
N LYS A 171 28.77 13.80 18.41
CA LYS A 171 28.18 14.20 17.12
C LYS A 171 27.52 13.02 16.42
N ASN A 172 28.19 11.86 16.38
CA ASN A 172 27.63 10.63 15.82
C ASN A 172 26.37 10.19 16.58
N PHE A 173 26.39 10.25 17.91
CA PHE A 173 25.20 10.00 18.74
C PHE A 173 24.04 10.94 18.34
N PHE A 174 24.30 12.25 18.24
CA PHE A 174 23.30 13.24 17.83
C PHE A 174 22.71 12.96 16.44
N LEU A 175 23.56 12.66 15.46
CA LEU A 175 23.13 12.39 14.08
C LEU A 175 22.34 11.09 13.96
N TYR A 176 22.79 10.03 14.64
CA TYR A 176 22.03 8.77 14.72
C TYR A 176 20.66 9.01 15.34
N ARG A 177 20.58 9.83 16.39
CA ARG A 177 19.31 10.18 17.04
C ARG A 177 18.35 10.93 16.13
N CYS A 178 18.88 11.85 15.31
CA CYS A 178 18.09 12.51 14.27
C CYS A 178 17.56 11.48 13.26
N LEU A 179 18.41 10.58 12.76
CA LEU A 179 18.01 9.52 11.83
C LEU A 179 16.94 8.59 12.44
N LEU A 180 17.13 8.13 13.67
CA LEU A 180 16.18 7.30 14.41
C LEU A 180 14.83 8.00 14.55
N GLN A 181 14.81 9.25 15.01
CA GLN A 181 13.58 10.01 15.18
C GLN A 181 12.86 10.21 13.83
N SER A 182 13.59 10.40 12.73
CA SER A 182 13.01 10.52 11.39
C SER A 182 12.43 9.21 10.87
N VAL A 183 13.12 8.08 11.03
CA VAL A 183 12.58 6.75 10.69
C VAL A 183 11.30 6.49 11.49
N ARG A 184 11.29 6.84 12.78
CA ARG A 184 10.12 6.72 13.65
C ARG A 184 8.95 7.56 13.16
N ILE A 185 9.17 8.83 12.81
CA ILE A 185 8.11 9.71 12.29
C ILE A 185 7.52 9.17 10.99
N ILE A 186 8.35 8.67 10.07
CA ILE A 186 7.85 8.12 8.81
C ILE A 186 7.09 6.83 9.04
N ALA A 187 7.63 5.92 9.87
CA ALA A 187 6.94 4.70 10.25
C ALA A 187 5.59 4.98 10.93
N LEU A 188 5.50 6.05 11.70
CA LEU A 188 4.25 6.50 12.30
C LEU A 188 3.30 7.04 11.22
N PHE A 189 3.75 7.93 10.34
CA PHE A 189 2.91 8.62 9.36
C PHE A 189 2.71 7.90 8.01
N HIS A 190 3.31 6.73 7.77
CA HIS A 190 3.24 6.03 6.47
C HIS A 190 1.79 5.82 5.98
N ASP A 191 0.89 5.52 6.91
CA ASP A 191 -0.52 5.22 6.66
C ASP A 191 -1.48 6.41 6.86
N VAL A 192 -0.95 7.58 7.23
CA VAL A 192 -1.76 8.75 7.64
C VAL A 192 -2.66 9.25 6.52
N GLY A 193 -2.35 8.95 5.26
CA GLY A 193 -3.07 9.43 4.09
C GLY A 193 -4.25 8.56 3.64
N HIS A 194 -4.49 7.41 4.26
CA HIS A 194 -5.58 6.52 3.84
C HIS A 194 -6.97 7.15 4.00
N PRO A 195 -7.83 7.14 2.97
CA PRO A 195 -9.21 7.59 3.11
C PRO A 195 -10.02 6.63 4.01
N PRO A 196 -11.26 6.99 4.38
CA PRO A 196 -12.19 6.04 4.98
C PRO A 196 -12.23 4.75 4.17
N TYR A 197 -12.21 3.57 4.79
CA TYR A 197 -12.14 2.26 4.13
C TYR A 197 -11.01 2.10 3.10
N SER A 198 -9.96 2.91 3.20
CA SER A 198 -8.67 2.76 2.51
C SER A 198 -8.82 2.59 0.99
N HIS A 199 -8.27 1.51 0.41
CA HIS A 199 -8.23 1.31 -1.05
C HIS A 199 -9.61 1.34 -1.73
N ILE A 200 -10.68 0.93 -1.03
CA ILE A 200 -12.03 0.90 -1.61
C ILE A 200 -12.46 2.32 -2.03
N ILE A 201 -12.28 3.30 -1.13
CA ILE A 201 -12.70 4.68 -1.39
C ILE A 201 -11.67 5.41 -2.22
N GLU A 202 -10.39 5.07 -2.10
CA GLU A 202 -9.36 5.57 -3.01
C GLU A 202 -9.70 5.23 -4.47
N ASP A 203 -10.12 3.99 -4.76
CA ASP A 203 -10.57 3.60 -6.09
C ASP A 203 -11.75 4.42 -6.56
N VAL A 204 -12.77 4.63 -5.70
CA VAL A 204 -13.93 5.48 -6.03
C VAL A 204 -13.49 6.91 -6.35
N LEU A 205 -12.62 7.49 -5.52
CA LEU A 205 -12.10 8.85 -5.72
C LEU A 205 -11.33 8.96 -7.05
N ASN A 206 -10.49 7.98 -7.36
CA ASN A 206 -9.74 7.92 -8.60
C ASN A 206 -10.66 7.76 -9.82
N ASP A 207 -11.66 6.89 -9.74
CA ASP A 207 -12.63 6.63 -10.82
C ASP A 207 -13.44 7.90 -11.12
N ILE A 208 -14.02 8.53 -10.10
CA ILE A 208 -14.78 9.78 -10.23
C ILE A 208 -13.91 10.91 -10.79
N TYR A 209 -12.67 11.05 -10.30
CA TYR A 209 -11.78 12.09 -10.79
C TYR A 209 -11.44 11.90 -12.28
N LYS A 210 -11.14 10.67 -12.71
CA LYS A 210 -10.84 10.34 -14.12
C LYS A 210 -12.03 10.58 -15.05
N GLU A 211 -13.22 10.17 -14.63
CA GLU A 211 -14.45 10.33 -15.42
C GLU A 211 -14.80 11.82 -15.62
N HIS A 212 -14.59 12.64 -14.60
CA HIS A 212 -14.93 14.07 -14.66
C HIS A 212 -13.79 14.99 -15.10
N SER A 213 -12.51 14.57 -15.07
CA SER A 213 -11.37 15.40 -15.46
C SER A 213 -11.47 15.89 -16.90
N SER A 214 -11.90 15.01 -17.81
CA SER A 214 -11.99 15.26 -19.26
C SER A 214 -13.32 15.92 -19.70
N SER A 215 -14.31 15.97 -18.81
CA SER A 215 -15.64 16.50 -19.14
C SER A 215 -15.65 18.03 -19.23
N ARG A 216 -16.26 18.56 -20.30
CA ARG A 216 -16.58 20.00 -20.47
C ARG A 216 -17.77 20.45 -19.60
N LYS A 217 -18.53 19.52 -18.98
CA LYS A 217 -19.64 19.85 -18.08
C LYS A 217 -19.08 20.44 -16.78
N ASN A 218 -19.23 21.76 -16.62
CA ASN A 218 -18.77 22.51 -15.45
C ASN A 218 -19.96 22.88 -14.55
N ASN A 219 -20.63 21.89 -13.96
CA ASN A 219 -21.48 22.17 -12.80
C ASN A 219 -20.56 22.55 -11.61
N LYS A 220 -21.05 23.39 -10.70
CA LYS A 220 -20.35 23.89 -9.51
C LYS A 220 -19.72 22.75 -8.70
N ASN A 221 -20.42 21.64 -8.52
CA ASN A 221 -19.96 20.49 -7.74
C ASN A 221 -18.75 19.80 -8.39
N VAL A 222 -18.77 19.62 -9.70
CA VAL A 222 -17.64 19.06 -10.48
C VAL A 222 -16.43 19.99 -10.43
N LYS A 223 -16.65 21.31 -10.51
CA LYS A 223 -15.56 22.29 -10.38
C LYS A 223 -14.87 22.18 -9.02
N LYS A 224 -15.66 22.10 -7.93
CA LYS A 224 -15.16 21.95 -6.57
C LYS A 224 -14.36 20.65 -6.39
N LEU A 225 -14.83 19.53 -6.96
CA LEU A 225 -14.10 18.26 -6.99
C LEU A 225 -12.73 18.46 -7.66
N LYS A 226 -12.69 19.04 -8.86
CA LYS A 226 -11.44 19.28 -9.62
C LYS A 226 -10.47 20.15 -8.84
N GLU A 227 -10.95 21.22 -8.21
CA GLU A 227 -10.14 22.11 -7.37
C GLU A 227 -9.52 21.36 -6.18
N CYS A 228 -10.28 20.52 -5.48
CA CYS A 228 -9.78 19.76 -4.33
C CYS A 228 -8.73 18.71 -4.74
N PHE A 229 -8.90 18.05 -5.89
CA PHE A 229 -7.97 17.04 -6.38
C PHE A 229 -6.76 17.60 -7.11
N TRP A 230 -6.80 18.85 -7.57
CA TRP A 230 -5.73 19.44 -8.38
C TRP A 230 -4.34 19.32 -7.75
N ASN A 231 -4.25 19.54 -6.44
CA ASN A 231 -2.98 19.47 -5.71
C ASN A 231 -2.44 18.03 -5.61
N TYR A 232 -3.32 17.02 -5.71
CA TYR A 232 -2.96 15.61 -5.63
C TYR A 232 -2.96 14.92 -7.00
N SER A 233 -3.36 15.60 -8.09
CA SER A 233 -3.24 15.06 -9.45
C SER A 233 -1.93 15.47 -10.13
N LYS A 234 -1.15 16.34 -9.49
CA LYS A 234 0.19 16.77 -9.90
C LYS A 234 1.23 16.42 -8.83
N ASN A 235 2.50 16.71 -9.11
CA ASN A 235 3.57 16.62 -8.13
C ASN A 235 3.21 17.47 -6.90
N VAL A 236 3.02 16.80 -5.76
CA VAL A 236 2.95 17.46 -4.46
C VAL A 236 4.35 17.96 -4.16
N ASN A 237 4.52 19.29 -4.22
CA ASN A 237 5.78 19.93 -3.86
C ASN A 237 5.72 20.29 -2.39
N VAL A 238 6.73 19.87 -1.64
CA VAL A 238 6.93 20.25 -0.24
C VAL A 238 8.10 21.21 -0.19
N ASN A 239 7.87 22.35 0.46
CA ASN A 239 8.90 23.37 0.64
C ASN A 239 9.67 23.07 1.93
N THR A 240 10.88 22.53 1.78
CA THR A 240 11.84 22.32 2.89
C THR A 240 13.00 23.31 2.80
N ILE A 241 13.90 23.31 3.79
CA ILE A 241 15.09 24.16 3.80
C ILE A 241 16.06 23.72 2.70
N ILE A 242 16.28 22.42 2.50
CA ILE A 242 17.23 21.90 1.50
C ILE A 242 16.56 21.69 0.12
N SER A 243 15.79 22.68 -0.34
CA SER A 243 15.08 22.79 -1.64
C SER A 243 13.62 22.30 -1.70
N LYS A 244 12.98 22.51 -2.88
CA LYS A 244 11.63 22.03 -3.21
C LYS A 244 11.70 20.54 -3.49
N ASN A 245 11.35 19.72 -2.49
CA ASN A 245 11.23 18.30 -2.68
C ASN A 245 9.87 18.00 -3.31
N SER A 246 9.82 17.05 -4.22
CA SER A 246 8.56 16.51 -4.74
C SER A 246 8.61 15.00 -4.60
N LEU A 247 7.46 14.37 -4.36
CA LEU A 247 7.38 12.92 -4.52
C LEU A 247 7.95 12.51 -5.88
N PRO A 248 8.71 11.39 -5.96
CA PRO A 248 9.30 10.94 -7.20
C PRO A 248 8.28 10.90 -8.33
N LYS A 249 8.70 11.27 -9.54
CA LYS A 249 7.84 11.34 -10.76
C LYS A 249 7.29 10.00 -11.22
N ASP A 250 7.53 8.90 -10.49
CA ASP A 250 6.91 7.63 -10.80
C ASP A 250 5.40 7.82 -10.75
N MET A 251 4.80 7.75 -11.93
CA MET A 251 3.44 8.13 -12.30
C MET A 251 2.35 7.29 -11.60
N ARG A 252 2.70 6.58 -10.52
CA ARG A 252 1.91 5.56 -9.81
C ARG A 252 2.01 5.62 -8.30
N ALA A 253 2.59 6.67 -7.69
CA ALA A 253 2.40 6.88 -6.26
C ALA A 253 0.89 6.79 -5.97
N ALA A 254 0.49 6.08 -4.92
CA ALA A 254 -0.92 5.95 -4.61
C ALA A 254 -1.48 7.31 -4.14
N LEU A 255 -2.80 7.50 -4.20
CA LEU A 255 -3.42 8.73 -3.70
C LEU A 255 -3.14 8.90 -2.20
N HIS A 256 -3.21 7.81 -1.43
CA HIS A 256 -2.95 7.86 0.00
C HIS A 256 -1.52 8.29 0.34
N GLU A 257 -0.50 7.91 -0.44
CA GLU A 257 0.88 8.40 -0.23
C GLU A 257 0.97 9.92 -0.40
N ARG A 258 0.35 10.47 -1.46
CA ARG A 258 0.33 11.93 -1.71
C ARG A 258 -0.43 12.70 -0.63
N VAL A 259 -1.57 12.16 -0.19
CA VAL A 259 -2.34 12.74 0.91
C VAL A 259 -1.55 12.63 2.22
N GLY A 260 -0.86 11.51 2.44
CA GLY A 260 -0.02 11.25 3.59
C GLY A 260 1.09 12.29 3.74
N LEU A 261 1.81 12.59 2.66
CA LEU A 261 2.81 13.65 2.64
C LEU A 261 2.21 15.02 2.99
N SER A 262 1.05 15.37 2.43
CA SER A 262 0.39 16.64 2.73
C SER A 262 -0.07 16.75 4.20
N PHE A 263 -0.50 15.62 4.78
CA PHE A 263 -0.91 15.55 6.18
C PHE A 263 0.27 15.60 7.14
N LEU A 264 1.38 14.91 6.82
CA LEU A 264 2.62 15.02 7.57
C LEU A 264 3.15 16.47 7.54
N GLU A 265 3.18 17.10 6.36
CA GLU A 265 3.56 18.51 6.22
C GLU A 265 2.66 19.42 7.09
N SER A 266 1.35 19.20 7.06
CA SER A 266 0.42 19.98 7.87
C SER A 266 0.62 19.77 9.37
N ALA A 267 0.88 18.53 9.80
CA ALA A 267 1.17 18.20 11.19
C ALA A 267 2.48 18.85 11.67
N ILE A 268 3.54 18.80 10.84
CA ILE A 268 4.82 19.47 11.11
C ILE A 268 4.63 20.99 11.24
N ASN A 269 3.90 21.59 10.29
CA ASN A 269 3.65 23.04 10.28
C ASN A 269 2.79 23.51 11.45
N ASP A 270 1.97 22.64 12.04
CA ASP A 270 1.19 22.94 13.25
C ASP A 270 2.02 22.78 14.53
N THR A 271 2.84 21.73 14.60
CA THR A 271 3.51 21.30 15.83
C THR A 271 4.88 21.92 16.01
N VAL A 272 5.74 21.88 14.98
CA VAL A 272 7.15 22.28 15.09
C VAL A 272 7.31 23.76 15.40
N PRO A 273 6.57 24.71 14.80
CA PRO A 273 6.68 26.12 15.18
C PRO A 273 6.35 26.38 16.65
N VAL A 274 5.34 25.69 17.20
CA VAL A 274 4.96 25.85 18.61
C VAL A 274 6.07 25.30 19.51
N LEU A 275 6.61 24.12 19.19
CA LEU A 275 7.72 23.53 19.92
C LEU A 275 8.96 24.43 19.91
N MET A 276 9.34 24.96 18.75
CA MET A 276 10.48 25.86 18.61
C MET A 276 10.31 27.12 19.44
N ARG A 277 9.12 27.74 19.42
CA ARG A 277 8.84 28.93 20.22
C ARG A 277 8.97 28.63 21.71
N ASN A 278 8.38 27.52 22.17
CA ASN A 278 8.48 27.10 23.58
C ASN A 278 9.94 26.86 24.01
N ILE A 279 10.79 26.31 23.14
CA ILE A 279 12.22 26.13 23.41
C ILE A 279 12.94 27.47 23.53
N LEU A 280 12.66 28.42 22.62
CA LEU A 280 13.30 29.74 22.63
C LEU A 280 12.90 30.56 23.88
N ASP A 281 11.63 30.46 24.28
CA ASP A 281 11.08 31.15 25.46
C ASP A 281 11.46 30.48 26.79
N SER A 282 11.91 29.23 26.76
CA SER A 282 12.27 28.48 27.97
C SER A 282 13.53 29.02 28.66
N ASN A 283 13.71 28.67 29.94
CA ASN A 283 14.93 28.96 30.72
C ASN A 283 16.09 27.98 30.43
N LEU A 284 16.07 27.27 29.30
CA LEU A 284 17.13 26.34 28.95
C LEU A 284 18.47 27.05 28.69
N PRO A 285 19.62 26.38 28.95
CA PRO A 285 20.92 26.87 28.53
C PRO A 285 20.95 27.15 27.02
N ILE A 286 21.74 28.15 26.62
CA ILE A 286 21.83 28.58 25.21
C ILE A 286 22.26 27.43 24.29
N ASP A 287 23.23 26.63 24.72
CA ASP A 287 23.72 25.44 24.02
C ASP A 287 22.57 24.46 23.72
N CYS A 288 21.67 24.24 24.69
CA CYS A 288 20.52 23.38 24.54
C CYS A 288 19.46 23.95 23.61
N LYS A 289 19.27 25.28 23.59
CA LYS A 289 18.36 25.94 22.65
C LYS A 289 18.84 25.76 21.21
N ILE A 290 20.14 25.98 20.96
CA ILE A 290 20.76 25.83 19.63
C ILE A 290 20.70 24.38 19.18
N ALA A 291 21.15 23.45 20.02
CA ALA A 291 21.17 22.04 19.68
C ALA A 291 19.75 21.50 19.43
N SER A 292 18.74 21.91 20.22
CA SER A 292 17.34 21.52 20.02
C SER A 292 16.74 22.10 18.74
N PHE A 293 17.11 23.33 18.39
CA PHE A 293 16.69 23.94 17.12
C PHE A 293 17.25 23.17 15.92
N ILE A 294 18.55 22.85 15.94
CA ILE A 294 19.19 22.09 14.87
C ILE A 294 18.63 20.66 14.80
N TYR A 295 18.39 20.02 15.95
CA TYR A 295 17.77 18.69 16.04
C TYR A 295 16.41 18.65 15.34
N ASN A 296 15.48 19.54 15.73
CA ASN A 296 14.13 19.53 15.16
C ASN A 296 14.16 19.88 13.66
N THR A 297 15.06 20.76 13.23
CA THR A 297 15.27 21.05 11.80
C THR A 297 15.75 19.81 11.05
N LEU A 298 16.81 19.14 11.53
CA LEU A 298 17.33 17.91 10.91
C LEU A 298 16.28 16.82 10.83
N VAL A 299 15.53 16.60 11.92
CA VAL A 299 14.49 15.59 11.99
C VAL A 299 13.40 15.84 10.94
N VAL A 300 12.95 17.09 10.78
CA VAL A 300 11.97 17.47 9.74
C VAL A 300 12.53 17.24 8.34
N GLU A 301 13.75 17.72 8.07
CA GLU A 301 14.40 17.58 6.77
C GLU A 301 14.62 16.12 6.39
N PHE A 302 15.11 15.29 7.32
CA PHE A 302 15.34 13.87 7.10
C PHE A 302 14.04 13.12 6.92
N SER A 303 12.99 13.43 7.70
CA SER A 303 11.68 12.77 7.57
C SER A 303 11.07 13.03 6.20
N ILE A 304 11.07 14.30 5.75
CA ILE A 304 10.52 14.66 4.43
C ILE A 304 11.41 14.09 3.31
N SER A 305 12.73 14.19 3.44
CA SER A 305 13.67 13.68 2.42
C SER A 305 13.60 12.17 2.24
N MET A 306 13.29 11.43 3.30
CA MET A 306 13.08 9.98 3.26
C MET A 306 11.73 9.61 2.69
N LEU A 307 10.64 10.30 3.05
CA LEU A 307 9.31 10.04 2.48
C LEU A 307 9.24 10.38 0.98
N VAL A 308 9.99 11.40 0.52
CA VAL A 308 10.08 11.75 -0.92
C VAL A 308 11.20 11.01 -1.64
N GLU A 309 11.90 10.09 -0.98
CA GLU A 309 13.04 9.33 -1.53
C GLU A 309 14.06 10.22 -2.28
N LYS A 310 14.46 11.33 -1.65
CA LYS A 310 15.27 12.40 -2.27
C LYS A 310 16.50 11.88 -3.01
N ASP A 311 17.17 10.89 -2.44
CA ASP A 311 18.30 10.20 -3.03
C ASP A 311 18.40 8.76 -2.49
N ILE A 312 19.42 8.03 -2.95
CA ILE A 312 19.63 6.63 -2.58
C ILE A 312 19.85 6.43 -1.08
N PHE A 313 20.43 7.41 -0.37
CA PHE A 313 20.67 7.30 1.06
C PHE A 313 19.33 7.32 1.81
N PHE A 314 18.50 8.31 1.53
CA PHE A 314 17.19 8.42 2.14
C PHE A 314 16.26 7.27 1.72
N LYS A 315 16.29 6.86 0.45
CA LYS A 315 15.56 5.68 -0.03
C LYS A 315 15.94 4.40 0.74
N SER A 316 17.23 4.23 1.06
CA SER A 316 17.74 3.07 1.82
C SER A 316 17.05 2.91 3.17
N PHE A 317 16.83 4.02 3.89
CA PHE A 317 16.17 4.00 5.20
C PHE A 317 14.65 4.01 5.08
N HIS A 318 14.08 4.55 3.99
CA HIS A 318 12.66 4.42 3.71
C HIS A 318 12.24 2.95 3.57
N LYS A 319 13.10 2.09 3.00
CA LYS A 319 12.87 0.64 2.89
C LYS A 319 12.72 -0.12 4.21
N ILE A 320 13.08 0.49 5.34
CA ILE A 320 12.76 -0.06 6.68
C ILE A 320 11.24 -0.07 6.91
N VAL A 321 10.54 0.90 6.32
CA VAL A 321 9.10 1.10 6.45
C VAL A 321 8.34 0.56 5.22
N ASP A 322 8.84 0.82 4.01
CA ASP A 322 8.23 0.38 2.73
C ASP A 322 9.24 -0.40 1.87
N GLY A 323 9.46 -1.66 2.21
CA GLY A 323 10.44 -2.58 1.63
C GLY A 323 9.79 -3.89 1.21
N VAL A 324 10.58 -4.97 1.07
CA VAL A 324 10.01 -6.32 0.92
C VAL A 324 9.80 -6.97 2.28
N LEU A 325 10.80 -6.84 3.16
CA LEU A 325 10.80 -7.21 4.57
C LEU A 325 10.91 -5.92 5.39
N ASP A 326 9.78 -5.27 5.61
CA ASP A 326 9.68 -3.97 6.26
C ASP A 326 8.85 -4.02 7.55
N ALA A 327 8.93 -2.96 8.35
CA ALA A 327 8.20 -2.87 9.61
C ALA A 327 6.67 -2.87 9.44
N ASP A 328 6.15 -2.28 8.35
CA ASP A 328 4.72 -2.26 8.04
C ASP A 328 4.16 -3.68 7.92
N ARG A 329 4.77 -4.49 7.05
CA ARG A 329 4.36 -5.88 6.81
C ARG A 329 4.53 -6.73 8.05
N LEU A 330 5.65 -6.60 8.75
CA LEU A 330 5.88 -7.38 9.97
C LEU A 330 4.80 -7.10 11.03
N ASP A 331 4.32 -5.86 11.14
CA ASP A 331 3.20 -5.53 12.02
C ASP A 331 1.88 -6.13 11.51
N TYR A 332 1.42 -5.79 10.29
CA TYR A 332 0.07 -6.19 9.88
C TYR A 332 -0.07 -7.70 9.69
N ILE A 333 0.96 -8.42 9.23
CA ILE A 333 0.87 -9.89 9.08
C ILE A 333 0.60 -10.51 10.46
N THR A 334 1.26 -10.00 11.50
CA THR A 334 1.04 -10.46 12.88
C THR A 334 -0.32 -10.02 13.40
N ARG A 335 -0.66 -8.75 13.22
CA ARG A 335 -1.86 -8.12 13.76
C ARG A 335 -3.15 -8.63 13.13
N ASP A 336 -3.21 -8.69 11.80
CA ASP A 336 -4.38 -9.16 11.08
C ASP A 336 -4.60 -10.65 11.33
N SER A 337 -3.53 -11.45 11.41
CA SER A 337 -3.62 -12.87 11.77
C SER A 337 -4.28 -13.05 13.14
N LEU A 338 -3.71 -12.43 14.19
CA LEU A 338 -4.23 -12.54 15.56
C LEU A 338 -5.67 -12.02 15.69
N ASN A 339 -5.98 -10.87 15.07
CA ASN A 339 -7.28 -10.23 15.22
C ASN A 339 -8.36 -10.84 14.31
N SER A 340 -7.99 -11.55 13.24
CA SER A 340 -8.95 -12.30 12.42
C SER A 340 -9.52 -13.54 13.10
N GLY A 341 -8.87 -14.03 14.16
CA GLY A 341 -9.20 -15.29 14.81
C GLY A 341 -8.76 -16.52 14.00
N VAL A 342 -7.99 -16.33 12.92
CA VAL A 342 -7.38 -17.41 12.14
C VAL A 342 -5.98 -17.67 12.71
N ASP A 343 -5.80 -18.82 13.36
CA ASP A 343 -4.51 -19.20 13.93
C ASP A 343 -3.59 -19.82 12.85
N TRP A 344 -2.63 -19.02 12.39
CA TRP A 344 -1.54 -19.46 11.51
C TRP A 344 -0.26 -19.82 12.28
N GLY A 345 -0.32 -19.85 13.61
CA GLY A 345 0.85 -19.97 14.47
C GLY A 345 1.55 -18.63 14.71
N LYS A 346 2.62 -18.69 15.50
CA LYS A 346 3.40 -17.51 15.88
C LYS A 346 4.39 -17.16 14.76
N ILE A 347 4.37 -15.91 14.32
CA ILE A 347 5.26 -15.39 13.29
C ILE A 347 6.61 -15.01 13.92
N PRO A 348 7.75 -15.59 13.48
CA PRO A 348 9.05 -15.46 14.14
C PRO A 348 9.81 -14.16 13.81
N TYR A 349 9.12 -13.04 13.57
CA TYR A 349 9.78 -11.80 13.11
C TYR A 349 10.80 -11.21 14.09
N LYS A 350 10.66 -11.45 15.41
CA LYS A 350 11.58 -10.90 16.43
C LYS A 350 13.02 -11.41 16.25
N ARG A 351 13.17 -12.68 15.86
CA ARG A 351 14.48 -13.27 15.61
C ARG A 351 15.13 -12.60 14.38
N LEU A 352 14.35 -12.46 13.31
CA LEU A 352 14.77 -11.83 12.06
C LEU A 352 15.22 -10.37 12.27
N ILE A 353 14.43 -9.58 12.98
CA ILE A 353 14.77 -8.18 13.29
C ILE A 353 16.05 -8.12 14.13
N ASN A 354 16.15 -8.91 15.20
CA ASN A 354 17.30 -8.85 16.11
C ASN A 354 18.63 -9.27 15.44
N SER A 355 18.55 -10.10 14.42
CA SER A 355 19.71 -10.54 13.63
C SER A 355 19.97 -9.67 12.39
N ALA A 356 19.16 -8.64 12.14
CA ALA A 356 19.35 -7.74 11.00
C ALA A 356 20.72 -7.05 11.06
N LYS A 357 21.33 -6.80 9.91
CA LYS A 357 22.63 -6.15 9.77
C LYS A 357 22.58 -5.10 8.66
N LEU A 358 23.03 -3.89 8.95
CA LEU A 358 23.17 -2.85 7.94
C LEU A 358 24.46 -3.09 7.14
N VAL A 359 24.35 -3.04 5.82
CA VAL A 359 25.48 -3.22 4.89
C VAL A 359 25.53 -2.05 3.92
N TYR A 360 26.72 -1.45 3.76
CA TYR A 360 26.99 -0.50 2.69
C TYR A 360 27.40 -1.25 1.42
N LEU A 361 26.46 -1.42 0.50
CA LEU A 361 26.63 -2.31 -0.65
C LEU A 361 27.62 -1.69 -1.65
N CYS A 362 28.82 -2.27 -1.72
CA CYS A 362 29.89 -1.80 -2.60
C CYS A 362 29.91 -2.50 -3.95
N ASN A 363 29.51 -3.77 -3.96
CA ASN A 363 29.53 -4.66 -5.12
C ASN A 363 28.18 -5.35 -5.28
N ASP A 364 27.92 -5.85 -6.48
CA ASP A 364 26.75 -6.65 -6.82
C ASP A 364 27.22 -7.82 -7.68
N GLY A 365 27.38 -8.99 -7.05
CA GLY A 365 28.19 -10.07 -7.62
C GLY A 365 29.62 -9.60 -7.88
N GLU A 366 30.04 -9.65 -9.15
CA GLU A 366 31.38 -9.21 -9.58
C GLU A 366 31.46 -7.72 -9.95
N GLU A 367 30.33 -7.00 -10.04
CA GLU A 367 30.32 -5.60 -10.48
C GLU A 367 30.46 -4.60 -9.32
N ASN A 368 31.38 -3.64 -9.45
CA ASN A 368 31.52 -2.54 -8.50
C ASN A 368 30.43 -1.48 -8.69
N ILE A 369 29.73 -1.13 -7.62
CA ILE A 369 28.70 -0.08 -7.63
C ILE A 369 29.37 1.29 -7.54
N PRO A 370 29.02 2.28 -8.39
CA PRO A 370 29.53 3.64 -8.28
C PRO A 370 29.19 4.27 -6.93
N ILE A 371 30.13 4.96 -6.29
CA ILE A 371 30.01 5.51 -4.92
C ILE A 371 28.71 6.32 -4.72
N ARG A 372 28.29 7.11 -5.73
CA ARG A 372 27.06 7.93 -5.67
C ARG A 372 25.77 7.12 -5.70
N LYS A 373 25.82 5.86 -6.13
CA LYS A 373 24.67 4.95 -6.27
C LYS A 373 24.68 3.80 -5.25
N ARG A 374 25.66 3.76 -4.33
CA ARG A 374 25.77 2.71 -3.31
C ARG A 374 24.65 2.87 -2.26
N PRO A 375 23.74 1.91 -2.14
CA PRO A 375 22.71 1.93 -1.11
C PRO A 375 23.26 1.41 0.23
N PHE A 376 22.52 1.73 1.30
CA PHE A 376 22.55 0.95 2.52
C PHE A 376 21.42 -0.08 2.43
N VAL A 377 21.72 -1.34 2.72
CA VAL A 377 20.72 -2.42 2.68
C VAL A 377 20.68 -3.12 4.02
N ILE A 378 19.49 -3.59 4.40
CA ILE A 378 19.34 -4.48 5.54
C ILE A 378 19.51 -5.90 5.04
N SER A 379 20.43 -6.61 5.67
CA SER A 379 20.77 -7.98 5.38
C SER A 379 20.45 -8.88 6.57
N PHE A 380 20.00 -10.09 6.30
CA PHE A 380 19.59 -11.08 7.31
C PHE A 380 20.52 -12.31 7.27
N PRO A 381 20.67 -13.06 8.37
CA PRO A 381 21.54 -14.23 8.37
C PRO A 381 21.04 -15.32 7.41
N GLN A 382 21.95 -16.00 6.70
CA GLN A 382 21.59 -17.13 5.83
C GLN A 382 20.76 -18.22 6.53
N LYS A 383 21.08 -18.49 7.80
CA LYS A 383 20.41 -19.49 8.64
C LYS A 383 18.96 -19.14 9.01
N GLU A 384 18.45 -17.99 8.59
CA GLU A 384 17.08 -17.51 8.84
C GLU A 384 16.26 -17.43 7.54
N ILE A 385 16.72 -18.08 6.45
CA ILE A 385 15.96 -18.20 5.19
C ILE A 385 14.57 -18.78 5.42
N ASP A 386 14.46 -19.85 6.22
CA ASP A 386 13.16 -20.48 6.50
C ASP A 386 12.18 -19.51 7.19
N ASP A 387 12.68 -18.67 8.11
CA ASP A 387 11.88 -17.65 8.80
C ASP A 387 11.37 -16.58 7.81
N ILE A 388 12.17 -16.21 6.80
CA ILE A 388 11.79 -15.29 5.72
C ILE A 388 10.74 -15.92 4.79
N GLU A 389 10.95 -17.17 4.39
CA GLU A 389 10.00 -17.91 3.55
C GLU A 389 8.64 -18.05 4.24
N ASP A 390 8.63 -18.44 5.51
CA ASP A 390 7.42 -18.56 6.32
C ASP A 390 6.67 -17.23 6.44
N LEU A 391 7.40 -16.11 6.61
CA LEU A 391 6.81 -14.78 6.70
C LEU A 391 6.12 -14.38 5.39
N LEU A 392 6.83 -14.49 4.27
CA LEU A 392 6.32 -14.11 2.95
C LEU A 392 5.16 -15.03 2.51
N LEU A 393 5.25 -16.32 2.81
CA LEU A 393 4.18 -17.27 2.56
C LEU A 393 2.94 -16.96 3.42
N THR A 394 3.13 -16.65 4.70
CA THR A 394 2.04 -16.28 5.62
C THR A 394 1.36 -15.00 5.17
N ARG A 395 2.13 -14.01 4.72
CA ARG A 395 1.58 -12.79 4.12
C ARG A 395 0.64 -13.13 2.96
N TYR A 396 1.08 -13.95 2.01
CA TYR A 396 0.23 -14.34 0.89
C TYR A 396 -1.00 -15.14 1.33
N LYS A 397 -0.88 -16.03 2.33
CA LYS A 397 -2.02 -16.76 2.91
C LYS A 397 -3.07 -15.81 3.49
N ILE A 398 -2.67 -14.76 4.20
CA ILE A 398 -3.59 -13.74 4.73
C ILE A 398 -4.38 -13.11 3.59
N PHE A 399 -3.70 -12.60 2.54
CA PHE A 399 -4.38 -12.04 1.37
C PHE A 399 -5.33 -13.06 0.71
N ALA A 400 -4.84 -14.27 0.43
CA ALA A 400 -5.60 -15.32 -0.25
C ALA A 400 -6.84 -15.79 0.53
N ARG A 401 -6.79 -15.81 1.86
CA ARG A 401 -7.83 -16.43 2.70
C ARG A 401 -8.74 -15.43 3.41
N ILE A 402 -8.25 -14.22 3.69
CA ILE A 402 -8.98 -13.19 4.42
C ILE A 402 -9.41 -12.09 3.45
N ASN A 403 -8.46 -11.42 2.80
CA ASN A 403 -8.75 -10.27 1.95
C ASN A 403 -9.56 -10.70 0.71
N PHE A 404 -9.09 -11.71 -0.02
CA PHE A 404 -9.76 -12.27 -1.20
C PHE A 404 -10.89 -13.25 -0.83
N HIS A 405 -11.32 -13.31 0.43
CA HIS A 405 -12.49 -14.10 0.77
C HIS A 405 -13.73 -13.53 0.05
N HIS A 406 -14.54 -14.40 -0.58
CA HIS A 406 -15.69 -13.98 -1.40
C HIS A 406 -16.67 -13.06 -0.64
N ARG A 407 -16.78 -13.17 0.68
CA ARG A 407 -17.64 -12.26 1.47
C ARG A 407 -17.03 -10.88 1.62
N CYS A 408 -15.72 -10.79 1.84
CA CYS A 408 -14.97 -9.52 1.92
C CYS A 408 -15.01 -8.79 0.57
N MET A 409 -14.79 -9.52 -0.53
CA MET A 409 -14.86 -8.98 -1.89
C MET A 409 -16.26 -8.45 -2.22
N LYS A 410 -17.31 -9.19 -1.82
CA LYS A 410 -18.71 -8.75 -1.94
C LYS A 410 -18.98 -7.45 -1.20
N THR A 411 -18.64 -7.38 0.09
CA THR A 411 -18.89 -6.17 0.90
C THR A 411 -18.08 -4.98 0.41
N ALA A 412 -16.83 -5.21 -0.03
CA ALA A 412 -16.01 -4.17 -0.62
C ALA A 412 -16.61 -3.61 -1.92
N SER A 413 -17.08 -4.49 -2.81
CA SER A 413 -17.74 -4.08 -4.07
C SER A 413 -19.06 -3.36 -3.84
N ALA A 414 -19.91 -3.88 -2.95
CA ALA A 414 -21.16 -3.21 -2.59
C ALA A 414 -20.89 -1.81 -2.03
N LEU A 415 -19.89 -1.67 -1.14
CA LEU A 415 -19.50 -0.36 -0.58
C LEU A 415 -18.97 0.58 -1.66
N LYS A 416 -18.09 0.08 -2.54
CA LYS A 416 -17.57 0.84 -3.69
C LYS A 416 -18.72 1.37 -4.54
N ALA A 417 -19.66 0.51 -4.92
CA ALA A 417 -20.82 0.85 -5.72
C ALA A 417 -21.71 1.88 -5.01
N SER A 418 -22.05 1.66 -3.75
CA SER A 418 -22.87 2.59 -2.97
C SER A 418 -22.28 4.00 -2.91
N VAL A 419 -20.98 4.11 -2.61
CA VAL A 419 -20.33 5.42 -2.52
C VAL A 419 -20.21 6.08 -3.89
N LYS A 420 -19.90 5.32 -4.94
CA LYS A 420 -19.83 5.84 -6.31
C LYS A 420 -21.19 6.39 -6.75
N MET A 421 -22.27 5.64 -6.57
CA MET A 421 -23.63 6.08 -6.90
C MET A 421 -24.02 7.37 -6.15
N LEU A 422 -23.75 7.45 -4.84
CA LEU A 422 -24.02 8.66 -4.06
C LEU A 422 -23.21 9.86 -4.54
N ALA A 423 -21.96 9.65 -4.92
CA ALA A 423 -21.10 10.72 -5.41
C ALA A 423 -21.52 11.20 -6.81
N GLU A 424 -21.90 10.29 -7.72
CA GLU A 424 -22.43 10.63 -9.05
C GLU A 424 -23.75 11.39 -8.97
N ASP A 425 -24.65 10.97 -8.08
CA ASP A 425 -25.91 11.68 -7.78
C ASP A 425 -25.64 13.10 -7.27
N TYR A 426 -24.67 13.28 -6.36
CA TYR A 426 -24.25 14.62 -5.93
C TYR A 426 -23.62 15.47 -7.04
N LEU A 427 -22.77 14.87 -7.88
CA LEU A 427 -22.05 15.59 -8.94
C LEU A 427 -22.95 15.98 -10.11
N SER A 428 -24.00 15.19 -10.37
CA SER A 428 -25.02 15.47 -11.40
C SER A 428 -26.08 16.48 -10.93
N SER A 429 -26.34 16.56 -9.62
CA SER A 429 -27.31 17.47 -9.01
C SER A 429 -26.94 18.95 -9.09
N SER A 430 -27.94 19.82 -9.27
CA SER A 430 -27.76 21.27 -9.38
C SER A 430 -27.75 21.98 -8.02
N LYS A 431 -28.57 21.48 -7.08
CA LYS A 431 -28.65 21.93 -5.69
C LYS A 431 -28.40 20.76 -4.74
N ASP A 432 -27.92 21.08 -3.55
CA ASP A 432 -27.66 20.08 -2.49
C ASP A 432 -28.95 19.35 -2.04
N GLU A 433 -30.12 19.99 -2.18
CA GLU A 433 -31.43 19.41 -1.85
C GLU A 433 -31.92 18.35 -2.86
N ASP A 434 -31.37 18.34 -4.08
CA ASP A 434 -31.80 17.44 -5.15
C ASP A 434 -31.18 16.04 -5.02
N CYS A 435 -30.03 15.95 -4.34
CA CYS A 435 -29.27 14.71 -4.19
C CYS A 435 -29.72 13.89 -2.96
N ILE A 436 -29.42 12.59 -2.97
CA ILE A 436 -29.75 11.65 -1.89
C ILE A 436 -29.04 12.05 -0.59
N ASN A 437 -27.76 12.41 -0.66
CA ASN A 437 -27.03 12.88 0.51
C ASN A 437 -25.88 13.84 0.15
N PRO A 438 -26.03 15.15 0.42
CA PRO A 438 -25.01 16.15 0.06
C PRO A 438 -23.73 16.02 0.89
N ASN A 439 -23.77 15.36 2.04
CA ASN A 439 -22.60 15.19 2.91
C ASN A 439 -21.49 14.36 2.23
N ILE A 440 -21.81 13.55 1.21
CA ILE A 440 -20.84 12.73 0.49
C ILE A 440 -19.67 13.56 -0.08
N ASN A 441 -19.89 14.86 -0.33
CA ASN A 441 -18.86 15.79 -0.80
C ASN A 441 -17.66 15.94 0.15
N LEU A 442 -17.79 15.55 1.42
CA LEU A 442 -16.71 15.61 2.39
C LEU A 442 -15.52 14.72 2.00
N LEU A 443 -15.78 13.66 1.23
CA LEU A 443 -14.76 12.74 0.73
C LEU A 443 -13.61 13.44 0.01
N TRP A 444 -13.91 14.49 -0.77
CA TRP A 444 -12.89 15.25 -1.50
C TRP A 444 -12.69 16.65 -0.95
N THR A 445 -13.71 17.28 -0.35
CA THR A 445 -13.53 18.63 0.22
C THR A 445 -12.60 18.64 1.43
N SER A 446 -12.43 17.50 2.13
CA SER A 446 -11.41 17.34 3.18
C SER A 446 -9.97 17.45 2.66
N LEU A 447 -9.77 17.15 1.37
CA LEU A 447 -8.46 17.22 0.72
C LEU A 447 -8.09 18.64 0.30
N GLY A 448 -9.11 19.48 -0.01
CA GLY A 448 -8.92 20.85 -0.46
C GLY A 448 -8.45 21.81 0.65
N THR A 449 -7.62 22.79 0.27
CA THR A 449 -7.08 23.82 1.16
C THR A 449 -7.98 25.05 1.30
N ASP A 450 -8.83 25.32 0.32
CA ASP A 450 -9.45 26.65 0.14
C ASP A 450 -10.84 26.79 0.76
N ALA A 451 -11.46 25.68 1.16
CA ALA A 451 -12.76 25.70 1.83
C ALA A 451 -12.52 25.74 3.35
N GLY A 452 -12.95 26.76 4.09
CA GLY A 452 -13.00 26.76 5.58
C GLY A 452 -11.77 26.19 6.33
N ASP A 453 -11.98 25.71 7.56
CA ASP A 453 -10.91 25.12 8.37
C ASP A 453 -10.67 23.64 7.97
N ARG A 454 -9.51 23.38 7.34
CA ARG A 454 -9.11 22.03 6.88
C ARG A 454 -9.08 21.03 8.02
N LYS A 455 -8.67 21.43 9.24
CA LYS A 455 -8.56 20.53 10.40
C LYS A 455 -9.91 19.94 10.79
N LYS A 456 -10.96 20.77 10.77
CA LYS A 456 -12.34 20.35 11.07
C LYS A 456 -12.91 19.36 10.06
N ARG A 457 -12.44 19.38 8.82
CA ARG A 457 -12.87 18.42 7.80
C ARG A 457 -12.07 17.13 7.85
N VAL A 458 -10.74 17.23 7.98
CA VAL A 458 -9.86 16.06 8.03
C VAL A 458 -10.19 15.15 9.21
N ILE A 459 -10.56 15.70 10.37
CA ILE A 459 -10.94 14.87 11.53
C ILE A 459 -12.19 14.02 11.27
N LEU A 460 -13.11 14.50 10.43
CA LEU A 460 -14.32 13.78 10.01
C LEU A 460 -14.04 12.81 8.85
N TRP A 461 -12.86 12.87 8.23
CA TRP A 461 -12.50 12.01 7.11
C TRP A 461 -12.08 10.63 7.65
N ASN A 462 -13.03 9.87 8.20
CA ASN A 462 -12.83 8.55 8.80
C ASN A 462 -14.03 7.60 8.55
N ASP A 463 -13.92 6.33 8.98
CA ASP A 463 -14.92 5.29 8.68
C ASP A 463 -16.24 5.54 9.40
N SER A 464 -16.18 6.02 10.65
CA SER A 464 -17.33 6.32 11.51
C SER A 464 -18.24 7.37 10.87
N TRP A 465 -17.64 8.42 10.29
CA TRP A 465 -18.35 9.42 9.51
C TRP A 465 -19.00 8.82 8.26
N LEU A 466 -18.24 8.06 7.45
CA LEU A 466 -18.78 7.51 6.20
C LEU A 466 -19.96 6.57 6.49
N ILE A 467 -19.86 5.71 7.49
CA ILE A 467 -20.97 4.84 7.92
C ILE A 467 -22.20 5.66 8.31
N SER A 468 -22.02 6.76 9.04
CA SER A 468 -23.13 7.66 9.42
C SER A 468 -23.79 8.28 8.18
N THR A 469 -22.99 8.71 7.19
CA THR A 469 -23.49 9.22 5.91
C THR A 469 -24.24 8.14 5.12
N LEU A 470 -23.77 6.89 5.13
CA LEU A 470 -24.46 5.77 4.47
C LEU A 470 -25.80 5.45 5.16
N HIS A 471 -25.87 5.48 6.50
CA HIS A 471 -27.14 5.32 7.22
C HIS A 471 -28.15 6.43 6.92
N GLN A 472 -27.70 7.70 6.87
CA GLN A 472 -28.55 8.81 6.45
C GLN A 472 -29.07 8.62 5.02
N SER A 473 -28.21 8.15 4.12
CA SER A 473 -28.58 7.87 2.73
C SER A 473 -29.64 6.78 2.64
N LEU A 474 -29.51 5.71 3.45
CA LEU A 474 -30.52 4.65 3.52
C LEU A 474 -31.89 5.18 3.97
N ILE A 475 -31.91 6.11 4.94
CA ILE A 475 -33.16 6.76 5.39
C ILE A 475 -33.74 7.62 4.27
N ASN A 476 -32.93 8.44 3.61
CA ASN A 476 -33.35 9.35 2.53
C ASN A 476 -33.86 8.62 1.27
N LEU A 477 -33.54 7.34 1.11
CA LEU A 477 -34.07 6.49 0.04
C LEU A 477 -35.50 5.99 0.32
N SER A 478 -36.02 6.18 1.53
CA SER A 478 -37.38 5.77 1.91
C SER A 478 -38.42 6.53 1.08
N GLY A 479 -39.04 5.85 0.10
CA GLY A 479 -40.05 6.42 -0.79
C GLY A 479 -39.60 6.69 -2.23
N LYS A 480 -38.33 6.44 -2.59
CA LYS A 480 -37.86 6.45 -3.98
C LYS A 480 -37.99 5.05 -4.59
N GLU A 481 -38.62 4.94 -5.76
CA GLU A 481 -38.90 3.66 -6.44
C GLU A 481 -38.14 3.47 -7.77
N ASN A 482 -37.25 4.40 -8.16
CA ASN A 482 -36.45 4.20 -9.37
C ASN A 482 -35.44 3.05 -9.17
N GLN A 483 -35.06 2.41 -10.27
CA GLN A 483 -34.21 1.21 -10.26
C GLN A 483 -32.84 1.46 -9.60
N GLU A 484 -32.25 2.63 -9.83
CA GLU A 484 -30.98 3.04 -9.21
C GLU A 484 -31.09 3.22 -7.68
N ALA A 485 -32.17 3.85 -7.17
CA ALA A 485 -32.38 3.95 -5.73
C ALA A 485 -32.61 2.57 -5.10
N LEU A 486 -33.29 1.67 -5.80
CA LEU A 486 -33.51 0.31 -5.32
C LEU A 486 -32.20 -0.49 -5.26
N ALA A 487 -31.36 -0.42 -6.30
CA ALA A 487 -30.03 -1.05 -6.28
C ALA A 487 -29.15 -0.49 -5.16
N LEU A 488 -29.12 0.83 -4.98
CA LEU A 488 -28.41 1.48 -3.88
C LEU A 488 -28.93 1.01 -2.52
N LYS A 489 -30.25 0.93 -2.35
CA LYS A 489 -30.88 0.44 -1.11
C LYS A 489 -30.48 -0.99 -0.80
N GLU A 490 -30.49 -1.91 -1.78
CA GLU A 490 -30.08 -3.30 -1.57
C GLU A 490 -28.59 -3.40 -1.18
N ASN A 491 -27.72 -2.59 -1.79
CA ASN A 491 -26.30 -2.50 -1.40
C ASN A 491 -26.16 -2.00 0.06
N LEU A 492 -26.86 -0.94 0.43
CA LEU A 492 -26.81 -0.38 1.78
C LEU A 492 -27.40 -1.33 2.83
N GLU A 493 -28.48 -2.03 2.52
CA GLU A 493 -29.05 -3.03 3.42
C GLU A 493 -28.14 -4.25 3.62
N GLU A 494 -27.38 -4.66 2.60
CA GLU A 494 -26.34 -5.68 2.71
C GLU A 494 -25.22 -5.24 3.66
N ILE A 495 -24.71 -4.01 3.50
CA ILE A 495 -23.55 -3.52 4.24
C ILE A 495 -23.91 -3.11 5.67
N LEU A 496 -25.01 -2.37 5.84
CA LEU A 496 -25.35 -1.71 7.12
C LEU A 496 -26.26 -2.54 8.01
N LEU A 497 -27.16 -3.32 7.41
CA LEU A 497 -28.16 -4.11 8.14
C LEU A 497 -27.85 -5.62 8.11
N ASN A 498 -26.79 -6.04 7.41
CA ASN A 498 -26.42 -7.44 7.21
C ASN A 498 -27.58 -8.29 6.64
N LYS A 499 -28.46 -7.67 5.84
CA LYS A 499 -29.51 -8.39 5.12
C LYS A 499 -28.91 -9.03 3.89
N LYS A 500 -29.14 -10.33 3.69
CA LYS A 500 -28.57 -11.05 2.55
C LYS A 500 -29.30 -10.70 1.24
N ARG A 501 -28.75 -9.75 0.49
CA ARG A 501 -29.20 -9.27 -0.83
C ARG A 501 -28.35 -9.80 -1.98
N HIS A 502 -27.04 -9.93 -1.74
CA HIS A 502 -26.07 -10.36 -2.74
C HIS A 502 -25.71 -11.84 -2.64
N TYR A 503 -25.77 -12.54 -3.79
CA TYR A 503 -25.50 -13.96 -3.91
C TYR A 503 -24.30 -14.22 -4.81
N SER A 504 -23.28 -14.88 -4.27
CA SER A 504 -22.07 -15.27 -5.00
C SER A 504 -22.31 -16.55 -5.80
N LEU A 505 -22.04 -16.50 -7.11
CA LEU A 505 -22.11 -17.67 -7.99
C LEU A 505 -20.90 -18.60 -7.80
N LEU A 506 -19.70 -18.01 -7.65
CA LEU A 506 -18.44 -18.73 -7.50
C LEU A 506 -17.72 -18.25 -6.22
N LYS A 507 -17.43 -19.15 -5.28
CA LYS A 507 -16.86 -18.79 -3.97
C LYS A 507 -15.43 -19.28 -3.77
N ARG A 508 -15.10 -20.46 -4.30
CA ARG A 508 -13.84 -21.17 -4.04
C ARG A 508 -13.43 -21.98 -5.27
N LYS A 509 -12.19 -22.47 -5.30
CA LYS A 509 -11.66 -23.37 -6.34
C LYS A 509 -12.61 -24.51 -6.73
N VAL A 510 -13.23 -25.17 -5.75
CA VAL A 510 -14.14 -26.29 -6.01
C VAL A 510 -15.35 -25.87 -6.85
N ASP A 511 -15.85 -24.64 -6.66
CA ASP A 511 -16.96 -24.12 -7.45
C ASP A 511 -16.51 -23.80 -8.88
N ASN A 512 -15.32 -23.20 -9.04
CA ASN A 512 -14.73 -22.95 -10.36
C ASN A 512 -14.48 -24.25 -11.14
N GLN A 513 -13.95 -25.28 -10.48
CA GLN A 513 -13.75 -26.59 -11.09
C GLN A 513 -15.06 -27.22 -11.56
N LYS A 514 -16.14 -27.10 -10.76
CA LYS A 514 -17.47 -27.57 -11.18
C LYS A 514 -18.00 -26.78 -12.37
N PHE A 515 -17.85 -25.47 -12.37
CA PHE A 515 -18.28 -24.59 -13.45
C PHE A 515 -17.51 -24.88 -14.76
N ILE A 516 -16.19 -25.03 -14.69
CA ILE A 516 -15.34 -25.41 -15.83
C ILE A 516 -15.73 -26.79 -16.36
N LYS A 517 -15.98 -27.77 -15.49
CA LYS A 517 -16.48 -29.09 -15.92
C LYS A 517 -17.80 -28.99 -16.68
N LYS A 518 -18.72 -28.11 -16.27
CA LYS A 518 -19.96 -27.85 -17.04
C LYS A 518 -19.64 -27.30 -18.43
N ILE A 519 -18.77 -26.30 -18.53
CA ILE A 519 -18.33 -25.72 -19.81
C ILE A 519 -17.75 -26.82 -20.73
N ILE A 520 -16.83 -27.63 -20.22
CA ILE A 520 -16.18 -28.71 -20.99
C ILE A 520 -17.20 -29.76 -21.44
N ASN A 521 -18.12 -30.16 -20.56
CA ASN A 521 -19.20 -31.09 -20.90
C ASN A 521 -20.08 -30.55 -22.05
N TYR A 522 -20.38 -29.24 -22.07
CA TYR A 522 -21.09 -28.61 -23.18
C TYR A 522 -20.28 -28.59 -24.47
N ILE A 523 -18.96 -28.41 -24.40
CA ILE A 523 -18.08 -28.47 -25.58
C ILE A 523 -17.98 -29.92 -26.12
N LYS A 524 -18.28 -30.94 -25.30
CA LYS A 524 -18.11 -32.38 -25.58
C LYS A 524 -16.64 -32.82 -25.73
N LEU A 525 -15.71 -32.10 -25.11
CA LEU A 525 -14.30 -32.48 -25.03
C LEU A 525 -14.07 -33.38 -23.79
N ASN A 526 -14.15 -34.69 -23.97
CA ASN A 526 -13.75 -35.63 -22.91
C ASN A 526 -12.22 -35.72 -22.83
N GLU A 527 -11.65 -36.03 -21.64
CA GLU A 527 -10.20 -36.19 -21.43
C GLU A 527 -9.56 -37.11 -22.49
N ASP A 528 -10.19 -38.26 -22.80
CA ASP A 528 -9.72 -39.20 -23.83
C ASP A 528 -9.64 -38.61 -25.24
N ASN A 529 -10.56 -37.70 -25.60
CA ASN A 529 -10.57 -37.06 -26.91
C ASN A 529 -9.54 -35.93 -26.97
N LEU A 530 -9.34 -35.22 -25.86
CA LEU A 530 -8.34 -34.18 -25.73
C LEU A 530 -6.91 -34.76 -25.85
N SER A 531 -6.62 -35.86 -25.16
CA SER A 531 -5.30 -36.52 -25.26
C SER A 531 -4.98 -36.97 -26.69
N LYS A 532 -5.97 -37.54 -27.39
CA LYS A 532 -5.83 -37.95 -28.81
C LYS A 532 -5.61 -36.75 -29.74
N LEU A 533 -6.24 -35.62 -29.47
CA LEU A 533 -6.04 -34.38 -30.24
C LEU A 533 -4.64 -33.82 -30.00
N ILE A 534 -4.19 -33.78 -28.74
CA ILE A 534 -2.83 -33.36 -28.38
C ILE A 534 -1.79 -34.24 -29.07
N GLU A 535 -1.95 -35.56 -29.05
CA GLU A 535 -1.03 -36.48 -29.74
C GLU A 535 -1.00 -36.27 -31.25
N ARG A 536 -2.16 -36.07 -31.88
CA ARG A 536 -2.27 -35.79 -33.32
C ARG A 536 -1.55 -34.50 -33.71
N GLU A 537 -1.74 -33.42 -32.95
CA GLU A 537 -1.08 -32.14 -33.23
C GLU A 537 0.42 -32.18 -32.93
N LYS A 538 0.85 -32.90 -31.87
CA LYS A 538 2.29 -33.17 -31.63
C LYS A 538 2.93 -33.93 -32.80
N GLN A 539 2.24 -34.91 -33.38
CA GLN A 539 2.73 -35.65 -34.55
C GLN A 539 2.85 -34.77 -35.79
N LYS A 540 1.88 -33.88 -36.03
CA LYS A 540 1.96 -32.89 -37.13
C LYS A 540 3.12 -31.91 -36.94
N SER A 541 3.30 -31.41 -35.71
CA SER A 541 4.40 -30.50 -35.36
C SER A 541 5.77 -31.13 -35.62
N ASN A 542 5.99 -32.38 -35.18
CA ASN A 542 7.23 -33.11 -35.42
C ASN A 542 7.50 -33.37 -36.91
N SER A 543 6.46 -33.66 -37.72
CA SER A 543 6.62 -33.89 -39.16
C SER A 543 7.01 -32.64 -39.98
N ASN A 544 6.74 -31.44 -39.45
CA ASN A 544 7.12 -30.17 -40.08
C ASN A 544 8.52 -29.70 -39.66
N PHE A 545 9.00 -30.11 -38.48
CA PHE A 545 10.36 -29.85 -38.01
C PHE A 545 11.44 -30.48 -38.91
N ASP A 546 11.18 -31.68 -39.45
CA ASP A 546 12.12 -32.38 -40.36
C ASP A 546 12.23 -31.74 -41.76
N ASN A 547 11.36 -30.78 -42.12
CA ASN A 547 11.23 -30.28 -43.50
C ASN A 547 11.68 -28.82 -43.71
N ASN A 548 12.05 -28.07 -42.68
CA ASN A 548 12.38 -26.63 -42.81
C ASN A 548 13.50 -26.20 -41.84
N ASP A 549 14.75 -26.30 -42.28
CA ASP A 549 15.96 -25.91 -41.52
C ASP A 549 16.26 -24.39 -41.51
N ASP A 550 15.51 -23.56 -42.25
CA ASP A 550 15.88 -22.14 -42.53
C ASP A 550 14.99 -21.07 -41.85
N LEU A 551 14.04 -21.43 -40.95
CA LEU A 551 13.16 -20.46 -40.28
C LEU A 551 13.67 -20.09 -38.87
N LYS A 552 13.59 -18.79 -38.52
CA LYS A 552 13.88 -18.32 -37.16
C LYS A 552 12.84 -18.87 -36.17
N LEU A 553 13.29 -19.21 -34.95
CA LEU A 553 12.46 -19.81 -33.89
C LEU A 553 11.17 -19.00 -33.58
N GLU A 554 11.26 -17.67 -33.63
CA GLU A 554 10.15 -16.74 -33.37
C GLU A 554 9.06 -16.81 -34.46
N ASP A 555 9.45 -16.96 -35.73
CA ASP A 555 8.51 -17.12 -36.84
C ASP A 555 7.85 -18.51 -36.80
N TYR A 556 8.56 -19.52 -36.28
CA TYR A 556 8.06 -20.89 -36.10
C TYR A 556 6.96 -20.99 -35.02
N LEU A 557 7.13 -20.29 -33.89
CA LEU A 557 6.16 -20.26 -32.79
C LEU A 557 4.86 -19.52 -33.15
N SER A 558 4.86 -18.73 -34.23
CA SER A 558 3.69 -18.00 -34.72
C SER A 558 2.78 -18.83 -35.64
N LEU A 559 3.18 -20.06 -35.99
CA LEU A 559 2.41 -20.91 -36.88
C LEU A 559 1.09 -21.37 -36.22
N PRO A 560 -0.04 -21.45 -36.98
CA PRO A 560 -1.36 -21.86 -36.45
C PRO A 560 -1.38 -23.20 -35.72
N GLN A 561 -0.44 -24.11 -36.06
CA GLN A 561 -0.34 -25.44 -35.45
C GLN A 561 0.24 -25.39 -34.02
N PHE A 562 1.15 -24.46 -33.74
CA PHE A 562 1.68 -24.25 -32.39
C PHE A 562 0.67 -23.50 -31.51
N ASP A 563 -0.08 -22.55 -32.08
CA ASP A 563 -1.23 -21.92 -31.42
C ASP A 563 -2.31 -22.95 -31.06
N ALA A 564 -2.58 -23.89 -31.96
CA ALA A 564 -3.49 -25.01 -31.73
C ALA A 564 -3.00 -25.95 -30.60
N LEU A 565 -1.72 -26.34 -30.62
CA LEU A 565 -1.15 -27.21 -29.59
C LEU A 565 -1.06 -26.52 -28.22
N ASP A 566 -0.64 -25.26 -28.17
CA ASP A 566 -0.61 -24.43 -26.96
C ASP A 566 -2.02 -24.25 -26.39
N SER A 567 -3.01 -23.97 -27.24
CA SER A 567 -4.43 -23.90 -26.83
C SER A 567 -4.93 -25.22 -26.23
N LEU A 568 -4.57 -26.38 -26.80
CA LEU A 568 -4.95 -27.69 -26.24
C LEU A 568 -4.26 -27.97 -24.90
N ASN A 569 -2.97 -27.65 -24.77
CA ASN A 569 -2.26 -27.81 -23.50
C ASN A 569 -2.85 -26.91 -22.40
N ARG A 570 -3.24 -25.67 -22.73
CA ARG A 570 -3.93 -24.76 -21.80
C ARG A 570 -5.31 -25.27 -21.40
N ILE A 571 -6.03 -25.93 -22.31
CA ILE A 571 -7.30 -26.60 -21.97
C ILE A 571 -7.03 -27.74 -20.98
N ASP A 572 -6.02 -28.57 -21.22
CA ASP A 572 -5.64 -29.67 -20.31
C ASP A 572 -5.28 -29.15 -18.90
N GLU A 573 -4.47 -28.09 -18.83
CA GLU A 573 -4.16 -27.39 -17.58
C GLU A 573 -5.41 -26.81 -16.91
N LEU A 574 -6.32 -26.22 -17.68
CA LEU A 574 -7.60 -25.69 -17.18
C LEU A 574 -8.47 -26.78 -16.55
N ILE A 575 -8.53 -27.99 -17.13
CA ILE A 575 -9.28 -29.13 -16.56
C ILE A 575 -8.70 -29.51 -15.20
N ALA A 576 -7.37 -29.58 -15.09
CA ALA A 576 -6.67 -29.96 -13.88
C ALA A 576 -6.75 -28.88 -12.77
N ASP A 577 -6.47 -27.63 -13.12
CA ASP A 577 -6.27 -26.54 -12.16
C ASP A 577 -7.58 -25.81 -11.81
N GLY A 578 -8.53 -25.70 -12.73
CA GLY A 578 -9.79 -25.00 -12.52
C GLY A 578 -9.68 -23.48 -12.44
N ASP A 579 -8.63 -22.87 -13.03
CA ASP A 579 -8.46 -21.42 -13.08
C ASP A 579 -9.18 -20.82 -14.30
N LEU A 580 -10.28 -20.12 -14.07
CA LEU A 580 -11.09 -19.51 -15.13
C LEU A 580 -10.33 -18.52 -16.01
N GLU A 581 -9.22 -17.98 -15.52
CA GLU A 581 -8.38 -17.07 -16.31
C GLU A 581 -7.75 -17.74 -17.54
N CYS A 582 -7.46 -19.05 -17.47
CA CYS A 582 -6.89 -19.78 -18.60
C CYS A 582 -7.84 -19.76 -19.81
N LEU A 583 -9.16 -19.71 -19.60
CA LEU A 583 -10.14 -19.58 -20.68
C LEU A 583 -10.01 -18.26 -21.45
N ASN A 584 -9.63 -17.16 -20.79
CA ASN A 584 -9.41 -15.87 -21.45
C ASN A 584 -8.23 -15.92 -22.42
N SER A 585 -7.23 -16.74 -22.14
CA SER A 585 -6.09 -16.94 -23.05
C SER A 585 -6.43 -17.81 -24.26
N ILE A 586 -7.54 -18.57 -24.18
CA ILE A 586 -8.00 -19.45 -25.26
C ILE A 586 -8.88 -18.66 -26.23
N ILE A 587 -9.78 -17.80 -25.74
CA ILE A 587 -10.71 -17.03 -26.59
C ILE A 587 -9.97 -15.83 -27.23
N THR A 588 -9.95 -15.71 -28.56
CA THR A 588 -9.24 -14.63 -29.27
C THR A 588 -9.94 -13.26 -29.19
N THR A 589 -9.10 -12.23 -29.27
CA THR A 589 -9.32 -10.83 -28.90
C THR A 589 -10.25 -10.01 -29.81
N GLU A 590 -10.89 -10.58 -30.83
CA GLU A 590 -11.66 -9.73 -31.75
C GLU A 590 -13.07 -9.35 -31.29
N ASN A 591 -13.64 -9.87 -30.17
CA ASN A 591 -14.72 -9.15 -29.43
C ASN A 591 -15.25 -9.74 -28.09
N CYS A 592 -14.78 -10.88 -27.56
CA CYS A 592 -15.40 -11.49 -26.37
C CYS A 592 -14.39 -11.98 -25.31
N ASP A 593 -14.10 -11.14 -24.31
CA ASP A 593 -13.51 -11.58 -23.03
C ASP A 593 -14.61 -12.28 -22.19
N ILE A 594 -14.28 -13.27 -21.37
CA ILE A 594 -15.24 -13.91 -20.44
C ILE A 594 -15.95 -12.87 -19.58
N GLU A 595 -15.23 -11.85 -19.12
CA GLU A 595 -15.82 -10.77 -18.33
C GLU A 595 -16.98 -10.11 -19.10
N LYS A 596 -16.78 -9.80 -20.38
CA LYS A 596 -17.81 -9.22 -21.26
C LYS A 596 -18.94 -10.19 -21.55
N ILE A 597 -18.64 -11.47 -21.78
CA ILE A 597 -19.67 -12.51 -21.99
C ILE A 597 -20.58 -12.57 -20.75
N VAL A 598 -19.99 -12.63 -19.56
CA VAL A 598 -20.74 -12.65 -18.30
C VAL A 598 -21.55 -11.36 -18.14
N GLU A 599 -20.94 -10.20 -18.38
CA GLU A 599 -21.60 -8.89 -18.28
C GLU A 599 -22.81 -8.76 -19.20
N ILE A 600 -22.69 -9.11 -20.49
CA ILE A 600 -23.79 -9.05 -21.46
C ILE A 600 -24.95 -9.95 -21.03
N ASN A 601 -24.68 -11.17 -20.58
CA ASN A 601 -25.73 -12.11 -20.17
C ASN A 601 -26.40 -11.68 -18.86
N LEU A 602 -25.64 -11.18 -17.88
CA LEU A 602 -26.23 -10.66 -16.64
C LEU A 602 -27.03 -9.38 -16.88
N GLN A 603 -26.59 -8.52 -17.81
CA GLN A 603 -27.34 -7.34 -18.23
C GLN A 603 -28.67 -7.73 -18.90
N GLN A 604 -28.69 -8.76 -19.76
CA GLN A 604 -29.94 -9.27 -20.33
C GLN A 604 -30.92 -9.76 -19.25
N LEU A 605 -30.43 -10.44 -18.21
CA LEU A 605 -31.27 -10.89 -17.09
C LEU A 605 -31.78 -9.72 -16.23
N LYS A 606 -30.99 -8.64 -16.13
CA LYS A 606 -31.41 -7.39 -15.49
C LYS A 606 -32.46 -6.65 -16.31
N ASP A 607 -32.31 -6.60 -17.63
CA ASP A 607 -33.28 -6.01 -18.56
C ASP A 607 -34.59 -6.81 -18.62
N GLN A 608 -34.52 -8.12 -18.41
CA GLN A 608 -35.67 -9.02 -18.23
C GLN A 608 -36.28 -8.94 -16.83
N ASP A 609 -35.77 -8.07 -15.95
CA ASP A 609 -36.31 -7.81 -14.61
C ASP A 609 -36.26 -9.05 -13.68
N ILE A 610 -35.39 -10.01 -13.99
CA ILE A 610 -35.09 -11.19 -13.16
C ILE A 610 -34.11 -10.80 -12.05
N LEU A 611 -33.09 -10.01 -12.42
CA LEU A 611 -32.10 -9.45 -11.51
C LEU A 611 -32.36 -7.97 -11.29
N LEU A 612 -32.26 -7.52 -10.03
CA LEU A 612 -32.24 -6.08 -9.72
C LEU A 612 -30.90 -5.46 -10.06
N ASP A 613 -29.82 -6.16 -9.72
CA ASP A 613 -28.46 -5.70 -9.95
C ASP A 613 -27.47 -6.87 -9.96
N PHE A 614 -26.24 -6.62 -10.41
CA PHE A 614 -25.15 -7.59 -10.37
C PHE A 614 -23.81 -6.88 -10.24
N SER A 615 -22.79 -7.60 -9.78
CA SER A 615 -21.41 -7.12 -9.78
C SER A 615 -20.44 -8.21 -10.20
N ILE A 616 -19.48 -7.81 -11.04
CA ILE A 616 -18.39 -8.65 -11.55
C ILE A 616 -17.09 -8.02 -11.06
N ILE A 617 -16.20 -8.83 -10.51
CA ILE A 617 -14.90 -8.37 -10.01
C ILE A 617 -13.82 -9.31 -10.52
N THR A 618 -12.87 -8.75 -11.26
CA THR A 618 -11.63 -9.44 -11.66
C THR A 618 -10.55 -9.20 -10.60
N ASN A 619 -10.10 -10.28 -9.96
CA ASN A 619 -9.09 -10.26 -8.91
C ASN A 619 -7.68 -10.30 -9.49
N LYS A 620 -7.27 -9.19 -10.11
CA LYS A 620 -5.90 -9.01 -10.60
C LYS A 620 -4.86 -8.99 -9.46
N ASP A 621 -5.32 -8.68 -8.25
CA ASP A 621 -4.48 -8.62 -7.06
C ASP A 621 -4.02 -10.00 -6.56
N LYS A 622 -4.58 -11.12 -7.06
CA LYS A 622 -4.08 -12.47 -6.76
C LYS A 622 -2.60 -12.67 -7.15
N TYR A 623 -2.08 -11.83 -8.06
CA TYR A 623 -0.69 -11.84 -8.53
C TYR A 623 0.27 -10.99 -7.70
N LYS A 624 -0.24 -10.22 -6.72
CA LYS A 624 0.61 -9.49 -5.77
C LYS A 624 1.19 -10.46 -4.75
N ASP A 625 2.16 -11.26 -5.15
CA ASP A 625 2.91 -12.18 -4.28
C ASP A 625 3.68 -11.43 -3.18
N GLY A 626 4.09 -10.19 -3.48
CA GLY A 626 4.99 -9.34 -2.69
C GLY A 626 6.33 -9.98 -2.39
N LEU A 627 6.81 -10.78 -3.34
CA LEU A 627 8.21 -11.10 -3.51
C LEU A 627 8.96 -9.87 -4.07
N PRO A 628 10.30 -9.88 -4.05
CA PRO A 628 11.11 -8.87 -4.72
C PRO A 628 10.67 -8.62 -6.16
N LYS A 629 10.61 -7.35 -6.57
CA LYS A 629 10.24 -6.96 -7.94
C LYS A 629 11.43 -6.92 -8.90
N HIS A 630 12.65 -7.04 -8.37
CA HIS A 630 13.92 -6.94 -9.10
C HIS A 630 14.07 -5.68 -9.98
N LYS A 631 13.47 -4.56 -9.55
CA LYS A 631 13.56 -3.29 -10.29
C LYS A 631 14.82 -2.50 -9.96
N ASP A 632 15.21 -2.52 -8.69
CA ASP A 632 16.43 -1.89 -8.21
C ASP A 632 17.01 -2.67 -7.02
N LYS A 633 18.24 -2.31 -6.63
CA LYS A 633 18.99 -2.97 -5.56
C LYS A 633 18.37 -2.80 -4.17
N LEU A 634 17.38 -1.92 -4.01
CA LEU A 634 16.67 -1.73 -2.75
C LEU A 634 15.36 -2.53 -2.69
N ASP A 635 14.97 -3.16 -3.79
CA ASP A 635 13.82 -4.07 -3.85
C ASP A 635 14.19 -5.54 -3.57
N GLU A 636 15.47 -5.85 -3.37
CA GLU A 636 15.98 -7.20 -3.08
C GLU A 636 16.00 -7.53 -1.58
N ILE A 637 15.95 -8.82 -1.24
CA ILE A 637 16.24 -9.31 0.11
C ILE A 637 17.71 -9.74 0.14
N TYR A 638 18.50 -9.10 1.00
CA TYR A 638 19.90 -9.46 1.19
C TYR A 638 20.07 -10.42 2.35
N LEU A 639 20.96 -11.37 2.15
CA LEU A 639 21.40 -12.33 3.14
C LEU A 639 22.90 -12.16 3.39
N TYR A 640 23.36 -12.53 4.58
CA TYR A 640 24.77 -12.56 4.92
C TYR A 640 25.17 -13.88 5.57
N ASP A 641 26.39 -14.31 5.27
CA ASP A 641 27.10 -15.35 5.99
C ASP A 641 28.54 -14.87 6.22
N GLY A 642 28.92 -14.73 7.49
CA GLY A 642 30.14 -14.05 7.88
C GLY A 642 30.23 -12.61 7.35
N GLY A 643 31.21 -12.37 6.47
CA GLY A 643 31.49 -11.07 5.86
C GLY A 643 30.90 -10.87 4.46
N GLU A 644 30.33 -11.92 3.86
CA GLU A 644 29.83 -11.89 2.49
C GLU A 644 28.31 -11.64 2.47
N THR A 645 27.83 -11.01 1.39
CA THR A 645 26.42 -10.73 1.17
C THR A 645 25.95 -11.27 -0.17
N PHE A 646 24.77 -11.88 -0.19
CA PHE A 646 24.15 -12.46 -1.38
C PHE A 646 22.65 -12.18 -1.39
N VAL A 647 22.03 -12.35 -2.55
CA VAL A 647 20.59 -12.10 -2.75
C VAL A 647 19.82 -13.38 -2.42
N PHE A 648 18.68 -13.23 -1.74
CA PHE A 648 17.73 -14.31 -1.46
C PHE A 648 17.24 -14.95 -2.75
N ASN A 649 17.07 -16.27 -2.74
CA ASN A 649 16.55 -17.02 -3.88
C ASN A 649 15.08 -17.42 -3.63
N GLU A 650 14.15 -16.80 -4.35
CA GLU A 650 12.72 -17.01 -4.18
C GLU A 650 12.12 -18.17 -5.00
N ILE A 651 12.91 -18.96 -5.74
CA ILE A 651 12.38 -19.98 -6.67
C ILE A 651 11.45 -20.98 -5.97
N SER A 652 11.88 -21.54 -4.84
CA SER A 652 11.09 -22.51 -4.06
C SER A 652 9.81 -21.87 -3.51
N LEU A 653 9.94 -20.69 -2.89
CA LEU A 653 8.84 -19.95 -2.31
C LEU A 653 7.79 -19.55 -3.35
N LYS A 654 8.22 -19.13 -4.55
CA LYS A 654 7.33 -18.75 -5.65
C LYS A 654 6.44 -19.91 -6.08
N GLN A 655 6.97 -21.14 -6.17
CA GLN A 655 6.19 -22.33 -6.48
C GLN A 655 5.10 -22.59 -5.42
N GLN A 656 5.42 -22.39 -4.15
CA GLN A 656 4.45 -22.54 -3.05
C GLN A 656 3.35 -21.47 -3.10
N ILE A 657 3.71 -20.21 -3.35
CA ILE A 657 2.76 -19.11 -3.52
C ILE A 657 1.85 -19.36 -4.72
N ASP A 658 2.41 -19.79 -5.85
CA ASP A 658 1.65 -20.11 -7.06
C ASP A 658 0.63 -21.23 -6.81
N ALA A 659 0.98 -22.25 -6.02
CA ALA A 659 0.05 -23.31 -5.63
C ALA A 659 -1.13 -22.78 -4.79
N ILE A 660 -0.90 -21.79 -3.91
CA ILE A 660 -1.97 -21.13 -3.16
C ILE A 660 -2.79 -20.22 -4.08
N ARG A 661 -2.13 -19.47 -4.98
CA ARG A 661 -2.76 -18.54 -5.93
C ARG A 661 -3.81 -19.23 -6.79
N LYS A 662 -3.50 -20.43 -7.29
CA LYS A 662 -4.44 -21.27 -8.07
C LYS A 662 -5.74 -21.59 -7.31
N ASN A 663 -5.77 -21.46 -5.99
CA ASN A 663 -6.99 -21.67 -5.19
C ASN A 663 -7.84 -20.41 -5.01
N VAL A 664 -7.32 -19.23 -5.36
CA VAL A 664 -8.00 -17.95 -5.24
C VAL A 664 -8.82 -17.72 -6.51
N PRO A 665 -10.14 -17.48 -6.40
CA PRO A 665 -10.94 -17.14 -7.57
C PRO A 665 -10.40 -15.89 -8.29
N TRP A 666 -10.21 -16.03 -9.60
CA TRP A 666 -9.87 -14.92 -10.49
C TRP A 666 -11.08 -14.01 -10.72
N LEU A 667 -12.27 -14.59 -10.89
CA LEU A 667 -13.51 -13.87 -11.17
C LEU A 667 -14.50 -14.09 -10.02
N TYR A 668 -15.00 -13.00 -9.44
CA TYR A 668 -16.13 -13.03 -8.52
C TYR A 668 -17.36 -12.48 -9.23
N ILE A 669 -18.47 -13.22 -9.15
CA ILE A 669 -19.76 -12.82 -9.70
C ILE A 669 -20.78 -12.82 -8.57
N TYR A 670 -21.43 -11.67 -8.36
CA TYR A 670 -22.52 -11.50 -7.42
C TYR A 670 -23.78 -11.05 -8.15
N ILE A 671 -24.91 -11.64 -7.79
CA ILE A 671 -26.22 -11.26 -8.31
C ILE A 671 -27.14 -10.81 -7.17
N VAL A 672 -28.04 -9.89 -7.49
CA VAL A 672 -29.12 -9.43 -6.60
C VAL A 672 -30.46 -9.84 -7.22
N PRO A 673 -31.05 -10.96 -6.78
CA PRO A 673 -32.35 -11.41 -7.27
C PRO A 673 -33.45 -10.42 -6.93
N LYS A 674 -34.44 -10.25 -7.82
CA LYS A 674 -35.63 -9.43 -7.54
C LYS A 674 -36.54 -10.03 -6.47
N HIS A 675 -36.69 -11.35 -6.48
CA HIS A 675 -37.46 -12.09 -5.49
C HIS A 675 -36.55 -13.01 -4.67
N ILE A 676 -36.73 -13.02 -3.35
CA ILE A 676 -35.89 -13.80 -2.43
C ILE A 676 -36.30 -15.28 -2.41
N GLU A 677 -37.54 -15.59 -2.80
CA GLU A 677 -38.09 -16.94 -2.89
C GLU A 677 -37.48 -17.64 -4.12
N ASN A 678 -36.83 -18.80 -3.94
CA ASN A 678 -36.18 -19.65 -4.97
C ASN A 678 -34.78 -19.25 -5.48
N ASN A 679 -33.96 -18.59 -4.66
CA ASN A 679 -32.60 -18.19 -5.06
C ASN A 679 -31.64 -19.32 -5.47
N LYS A 680 -31.84 -20.57 -5.02
CA LYS A 680 -30.92 -21.67 -5.37
C LYS A 680 -31.09 -22.10 -6.83
N ASP A 681 -32.33 -22.24 -7.28
CA ASP A 681 -32.65 -22.66 -8.64
C ASP A 681 -32.22 -21.56 -9.61
N LEU A 682 -32.51 -20.29 -9.27
CA LEU A 682 -32.04 -19.15 -10.05
C LEU A 682 -30.52 -19.10 -10.20
N ILE A 683 -29.76 -19.35 -9.13
CA ILE A 683 -28.28 -19.37 -9.20
C ILE A 683 -27.79 -20.47 -10.15
N GLU A 684 -28.40 -21.65 -10.08
CA GLU A 684 -28.03 -22.78 -10.93
C GLU A 684 -28.39 -22.51 -12.40
N ASP A 685 -29.57 -21.96 -12.67
CA ASP A 685 -30.04 -21.57 -14.01
C ASP A 685 -29.12 -20.51 -14.64
N VAL A 686 -28.72 -19.50 -13.85
CA VAL A 686 -27.77 -18.47 -14.29
C VAL A 686 -26.40 -19.08 -14.58
N LEU A 687 -25.91 -19.97 -13.71
CA LEU A 687 -24.65 -20.68 -13.94
C LEU A 687 -24.69 -21.54 -15.21
N ASP A 688 -25.78 -22.29 -15.44
CA ASP A 688 -25.93 -23.11 -16.64
C ASP A 688 -25.98 -22.26 -17.91
N THR A 689 -26.72 -21.16 -17.87
CA THR A 689 -26.80 -20.19 -19.00
C THR A 689 -25.42 -19.62 -19.32
N LEU A 690 -24.67 -19.19 -18.31
CA LEU A 690 -23.30 -18.67 -18.49
C LEU A 690 -22.35 -19.75 -19.01
N ALA A 691 -22.45 -20.99 -18.50
CA ALA A 691 -21.61 -22.09 -18.95
C ALA A 691 -21.83 -22.41 -20.44
N ILE A 692 -23.08 -22.41 -20.90
CA ILE A 692 -23.43 -22.62 -22.32
C ILE A 692 -22.82 -21.51 -23.19
N LYS A 693 -22.99 -20.25 -22.78
CA LYS A 693 -22.52 -19.09 -23.57
C LYS A 693 -21.00 -19.04 -23.69
N ILE A 694 -20.30 -19.35 -22.60
CA ILE A 694 -18.83 -19.46 -22.63
C ILE A 694 -18.42 -20.67 -23.48
N ALA A 695 -19.09 -21.81 -23.36
CA ALA A 695 -18.82 -23.00 -24.17
C ALA A 695 -19.01 -22.75 -25.68
N GLU A 696 -20.04 -21.99 -26.08
CA GLU A 696 -20.24 -21.58 -27.48
C GLU A 696 -19.05 -20.76 -28.00
N SER A 697 -18.54 -19.81 -27.21
CA SER A 697 -17.38 -18.99 -27.58
C SER A 697 -16.09 -19.82 -27.70
N VAL A 698 -15.86 -20.73 -26.75
CA VAL A 698 -14.69 -21.62 -26.79
C VAL A 698 -14.79 -22.60 -27.97
N ARG A 699 -15.98 -23.12 -28.25
CA ARG A 699 -16.20 -24.00 -29.41
C ARG A 699 -15.91 -23.29 -30.72
N GLY A 700 -16.40 -22.07 -30.91
CA GLY A 700 -16.11 -21.29 -32.11
C GLY A 700 -14.60 -21.13 -32.35
N ARG A 701 -13.84 -20.86 -31.28
CA ARG A 701 -12.38 -20.78 -31.36
C ARG A 701 -11.72 -22.13 -31.68
N LEU A 702 -12.21 -23.22 -31.10
CA LEU A 702 -11.71 -24.55 -31.42
C LEU A 702 -11.97 -24.88 -32.90
N GLU A 703 -13.14 -24.54 -33.44
CA GLU A 703 -13.46 -24.74 -34.86
C GLU A 703 -12.53 -23.93 -35.80
N GLU A 704 -12.13 -22.71 -35.41
CA GLU A 704 -11.12 -21.92 -36.15
C GLU A 704 -9.74 -22.58 -36.17
N LEU A 705 -9.29 -23.09 -35.01
CA LEU A 705 -7.98 -23.74 -34.88
C LEU A 705 -7.95 -25.12 -35.57
N PHE A 706 -9.12 -25.76 -35.68
CA PHE A 706 -9.26 -27.16 -36.07
C PHE A 706 -10.32 -27.40 -37.17
N PRO A 707 -10.26 -26.71 -38.32
CA PRO A 707 -11.34 -26.69 -39.32
C PRO A 707 -11.64 -28.05 -39.99
N ASN A 708 -10.73 -29.04 -39.86
CA ASN A 708 -10.85 -30.37 -40.50
C ASN A 708 -10.89 -31.54 -39.51
N SER A 709 -10.79 -31.30 -38.20
CA SER A 709 -10.93 -32.36 -37.20
C SER A 709 -12.36 -32.36 -36.69
N GLN A 710 -12.99 -33.53 -36.74
CA GLN A 710 -14.25 -33.84 -36.09
C GLN A 710 -14.12 -33.74 -34.55
N ILE A 711 -13.84 -32.55 -34.02
CA ILE A 711 -13.72 -32.31 -32.57
C ILE A 711 -15.10 -32.25 -31.93
N CYS A 712 -16.13 -31.91 -32.71
CA CYS A 712 -17.47 -31.62 -32.22
C CYS A 712 -18.59 -32.59 -32.66
N THR A 713 -18.26 -33.73 -33.31
CA THR A 713 -19.27 -34.78 -33.63
C THR A 713 -19.30 -35.89 -32.60
#